data_AF-A0A088RZG7-F1
#
_entry.id   AF-A0A088RZG7-F1
#
_cell.length_a   1.000
_cell.length_b   1.000
_cell.length_c   1.000
_cell.angle_alpha   90.00
_cell.angle_beta   90.00
_cell.angle_gamma   90.00
#
_symmetry.space_group_name_H-M   'P 1'
#
loop_
_entity.id
_entity.type
_entity.pdbx_description
1 polymer ?
#
loop_
_entity_poly.entity_id
_entity_poly.type
_entity_poly.pdbx_seq_one_letter_code
_entity_poly.pdbx_strand_id
1 'polypeptide(L)'
;MITNPGPLRVTYSPDYLDWLYRAYRAKLKYADERKKAEEVFNGLLLTSQTDVQGSAAAATLPGAPPPGQTLRPRHSVRRQAGEARRAAAQAKLDALAQQQGMLDLFERQPQFPAIHIDKAARCHVVELFKEMVLDRAWKPEEVWDKALLYRAILAERQASYPASYRYILDTVEAVSLAPRESGSNATHTSSSSVGARSLTESSRVTVGESTLAIPREDDYVYFVYLVRRYYIDNAVEGHVVLRCHRHPNASELLFSHPPPKDEQEVLRNLYSPRTARATQSKAVSAETEDQAAAMSKQKLSTAATIARPRPPSSYPPIEALWRCAENEALLRVLVFGELNLLVSENPFVRFPNAQAYLTRPSSSTLAPGAAGSSVNGAEGYGGQQLQPRRGGGYRDAGSDGGISLSSVIAEKRGHLLAPLSRNVAMMIDSRANDVRRLQQRYEREDAAAFQKMLRGGVQAEENPSLYSAYSDWSYFNPRAVRAEERDALSRQTVAALKTYDQASRDIYRVGFEEAEANGAVRPVEGVNNAPSYVPTLPHFVALVKKDPCVSFLAHVALPEEYNSASAAATGVSEKHQLEKLVVQLARALYRTALEFHKQSLRRVNRQKVQVAASLLDRFVVERWRVYCVAHPSSEGVRDMARRFSAYVPFEGRILDESGFPTDARVEDYERWMAAPSV
;
A
#
# COMPACT_ATOMS: atom_id res chain seq x y z
N MET A 1 33.89 11.11 2.85
CA MET A 1 33.38 9.86 3.46
C MET A 1 31.95 9.55 3.02
N ILE A 2 31.01 10.49 3.10
CA ILE A 2 29.60 10.25 2.74
C ILE A 2 29.26 10.49 1.27
N THR A 3 30.16 11.11 0.49
CA THR A 3 29.96 11.34 -0.94
C THR A 3 30.28 10.07 -1.72
N ASN A 4 29.29 9.55 -2.44
CA ASN A 4 29.47 8.38 -3.29
C ASN A 4 30.37 8.73 -4.50
N PRO A 5 31.45 7.96 -4.76
CA PRO A 5 32.25 8.13 -5.98
C PRO A 5 31.50 7.71 -7.26
N GLY A 6 30.47 6.87 -7.14
CA GLY A 6 29.70 6.33 -8.25
C GLY A 6 28.79 7.33 -8.98
N PRO A 7 27.93 6.85 -9.90
CA PRO A 7 27.15 7.68 -10.82
C PRO A 7 25.96 8.41 -10.16
N LEU A 8 25.62 8.08 -8.92
CA LEU A 8 24.53 8.67 -8.15
C LEU A 8 25.05 9.56 -7.03
N ARG A 9 24.60 10.82 -7.01
CA ARG A 9 24.88 11.75 -5.92
C ARG A 9 23.62 12.00 -5.09
N VAL A 10 23.60 11.44 -3.88
CA VAL A 10 22.54 11.67 -2.90
C VAL A 10 22.85 12.95 -2.12
N THR A 11 21.86 13.82 -1.99
CA THR A 11 21.89 14.96 -1.08
C THR A 11 21.10 14.64 0.18
N TYR A 12 21.39 15.36 1.25
CA TYR A 12 20.88 15.08 2.59
C TYR A 12 20.34 16.36 3.22
N SER A 13 19.32 16.25 4.05
CA SER A 13 18.90 17.37 4.90
C SER A 13 19.98 17.65 5.96
N PRO A 14 20.13 18.91 6.43
CA PRO A 14 21.07 19.25 7.49
C PRO A 14 20.82 18.45 8.78
N ASP A 15 19.55 18.22 9.11
CA ASP A 15 19.13 17.45 10.29
C ASP A 15 19.57 15.98 10.21
N TYR A 16 19.36 15.32 9.06
CA TYR A 16 19.82 13.96 8.85
C TYR A 16 21.35 13.85 8.90
N LEU A 17 22.07 14.85 8.38
CA LEU A 17 23.52 14.89 8.45
C LEU A 17 24.04 15.04 9.89
N ASP A 18 23.41 15.89 10.70
CA ASP A 18 23.75 16.02 12.13
C ASP A 18 23.49 14.70 12.88
N TRP A 19 22.32 14.10 12.68
CA TRP A 19 22.01 12.79 13.24
C TRP A 19 23.05 11.73 12.83
N LEU A 20 23.38 11.63 11.55
CA LEU A 20 24.34 10.66 11.03
C LEU A 20 25.74 10.91 11.60
N TYR A 21 26.13 12.17 11.77
CA TYR A 21 27.42 12.53 12.36
C TYR A 21 27.51 12.17 13.84
N ARG A 22 26.45 12.40 14.61
CA ARG A 22 26.35 11.99 16.02
C ARG A 22 26.42 10.47 16.13
N ALA A 23 25.68 9.75 15.28
CA ALA A 23 25.71 8.29 15.23
C ALA A 23 27.11 7.75 14.88
N TYR A 24 27.80 8.37 13.92
CA TYR A 24 29.18 8.03 13.57
C TYR A 24 30.14 8.20 14.75
N ARG A 25 30.10 9.36 15.43
CA ARG A 25 30.92 9.62 16.61
C ARG A 25 30.65 8.63 17.75
N ALA A 26 29.38 8.32 18.00
CA ALA A 26 28.99 7.33 18.99
C ALA A 26 29.51 5.93 18.64
N LYS A 27 29.46 5.54 17.35
CA LYS A 27 29.98 4.25 16.87
C LYS A 27 31.50 4.14 17.05
N LEU A 28 32.25 5.21 16.74
CA LEU A 28 33.70 5.25 16.98
C LEU A 28 34.02 5.10 18.47
N LYS A 29 33.36 5.90 19.32
CA LYS A 29 33.53 5.82 20.77
C LYS A 29 33.23 4.42 21.31
N TYR A 30 32.13 3.80 20.87
CA TYR A 30 31.77 2.44 21.25
C TYR A 30 32.84 1.42 20.83
N ALA A 31 33.37 1.53 19.61
CA ALA A 31 34.42 0.64 19.13
C ALA A 31 35.72 0.79 19.93
N ASP A 32 36.12 2.02 20.24
CA ASP A 32 37.31 2.31 21.04
C ASP A 32 37.17 1.80 22.49
N GLU A 33 36.03 2.05 23.13
CA GLU A 33 35.74 1.57 24.49
C GLU A 33 35.68 0.05 24.55
N ARG A 34 35.07 -0.60 23.55
CA ARG A 34 35.03 -2.05 23.45
C ARG A 34 36.44 -2.63 23.29
N LYS A 35 37.26 -2.04 22.41
CA LYS A 35 38.65 -2.50 22.19
C LYS A 35 39.48 -2.36 23.46
N LYS A 36 39.39 -1.22 24.15
CA LYS A 36 40.06 -0.99 25.45
C LYS A 36 39.61 -2.01 26.50
N ALA A 37 38.30 -2.30 26.57
CA ALA A 37 37.79 -3.32 27.48
C ALA A 37 38.38 -4.70 27.14
N GLU A 38 38.39 -5.11 25.88
CA GLU A 38 38.99 -6.38 25.44
C GLU A 38 40.49 -6.45 25.75
N GLU A 39 41.25 -5.36 25.60
CA GLU A 39 42.67 -5.26 25.98
C GLU A 39 42.86 -5.43 27.50
N VAL A 40 42.06 -4.74 28.32
CA VAL A 40 42.08 -4.85 29.79
C VAL A 40 41.72 -6.27 30.23
N PHE A 41 40.70 -6.90 29.64
CA PHE A 41 40.30 -8.28 29.96
C PHE A 41 41.33 -9.33 29.51
N ASN A 42 42.03 -9.12 28.39
CA ASN A 42 43.15 -9.98 27.99
C ASN A 42 44.34 -9.85 28.96
N GLY A 43 44.55 -8.67 29.57
CA GLY A 43 45.54 -8.46 30.63
C GLY A 43 45.13 -9.05 31.99
N LEU A 44 43.86 -8.94 32.38
CA LEU A 44 43.33 -9.44 33.67
C LEU A 44 43.13 -10.96 33.70
N LEU A 45 42.93 -11.63 32.57
CA LEU A 45 42.94 -13.10 32.51
C LEU A 45 44.31 -13.72 32.86
N LEU A 46 45.38 -12.91 32.91
CA LEU A 46 46.72 -13.32 33.37
C LEU A 46 46.99 -12.99 34.84
N THR A 47 46.14 -12.20 35.51
CA THR A 47 46.36 -11.81 36.91
C THR A 47 45.07 -11.94 37.72
N SER A 48 45.03 -12.97 38.56
CA SER A 48 44.05 -13.14 39.62
C SER A 48 44.11 -11.95 40.60
N GLN A 49 43.32 -10.91 40.37
CA GLN A 49 43.08 -9.88 41.38
C GLN A 49 41.59 -9.56 41.52
N THR A 50 41.12 -9.87 42.72
CA THR A 50 39.89 -9.43 43.37
C THR A 50 39.97 -7.93 43.61
N ASP A 51 39.36 -7.11 42.76
CA ASP A 51 39.23 -5.68 43.02
C ASP A 51 37.76 -5.26 43.10
N VAL A 52 37.34 -4.97 44.34
CA VAL A 52 35.95 -4.73 44.77
C VAL A 52 35.48 -3.30 44.45
N GLN A 53 36.34 -2.42 43.93
CA GLN A 53 36.02 -1.01 43.66
C GLN A 53 35.83 -0.64 42.17
N GLY A 54 36.11 -1.53 41.22
CA GLY A 54 35.95 -1.28 39.76
C GLY A 54 34.56 -1.59 39.18
N SER A 55 33.65 -2.15 39.98
CA SER A 55 32.43 -2.82 39.51
C SER A 55 31.39 -1.92 38.85
N ALA A 56 31.31 -0.62 39.20
CA ALA A 56 30.25 0.26 38.70
C ALA A 56 30.57 0.86 37.32
N ALA A 57 31.83 1.21 37.06
CA ALA A 57 32.29 1.74 35.78
C ALA A 57 32.54 0.63 34.73
N ALA A 58 32.82 -0.60 35.17
CA ALA A 58 32.95 -1.75 34.28
C ALA A 58 31.60 -2.30 33.78
N ALA A 59 30.51 -2.09 34.54
CA ALA A 59 29.16 -2.53 34.17
C ALA A 59 28.57 -1.74 32.99
N THR A 60 29.13 -0.56 32.66
CA THR A 60 28.70 0.28 31.53
C THR A 60 29.52 0.05 30.26
N LEU A 61 30.55 -0.81 30.31
CA LEU A 61 31.42 -1.08 29.16
C LEU A 61 30.78 -2.07 28.16
N PRO A 62 31.01 -1.88 26.85
CA PRO A 62 30.55 -2.81 25.82
C PRO A 62 31.05 -4.24 26.06
N GLY A 63 30.11 -5.20 26.16
CA GLY A 63 30.44 -6.61 26.41
C GLY A 63 30.46 -7.01 27.89
N ALA A 64 30.25 -6.07 28.81
CA ALA A 64 30.02 -6.37 30.22
C ALA A 64 28.88 -7.38 30.40
N PRO A 65 29.00 -8.31 31.37
CA PRO A 65 27.93 -9.24 31.64
C PRO A 65 26.69 -8.51 32.15
N PRO A 66 25.49 -9.01 31.82
CA PRO A 66 24.28 -8.49 32.44
C PRO A 66 24.31 -8.75 33.96
N PRO A 67 23.54 -7.99 34.76
CA PRO A 67 23.49 -8.15 36.21
C PRO A 67 23.21 -9.60 36.63
N GLY A 68 23.96 -10.09 37.63
CA GLY A 68 23.82 -11.46 38.14
C GLY A 68 24.39 -12.57 37.25
N GLN A 69 25.05 -12.22 36.14
CA GLN A 69 25.69 -13.20 35.26
C GLN A 69 27.21 -13.02 35.22
N THR A 70 27.89 -14.12 34.91
CA THR A 70 29.35 -14.18 34.73
C THR A 70 29.67 -14.57 33.30
N LEU A 71 30.77 -14.03 32.77
CA LEU A 71 31.24 -14.35 31.43
C LEU A 71 31.82 -15.77 31.38
N ARG A 72 31.44 -16.57 30.37
CA ARG A 72 32.05 -17.89 30.18
C ARG A 72 33.48 -17.79 29.62
N PRO A 73 34.32 -18.84 29.76
CA PRO A 73 35.65 -18.86 29.15
C PRO A 73 35.60 -18.74 27.62
N ARG A 74 36.53 -17.97 27.04
CA ARG A 74 36.58 -17.63 25.59
C ARG A 74 36.55 -18.85 24.67
N HIS A 75 37.26 -19.91 25.05
CA HIS A 75 37.36 -21.13 24.24
C HIS A 75 36.29 -22.19 24.56
N SER A 76 35.28 -21.87 25.38
CA SER A 76 34.18 -22.82 25.60
C SER A 76 33.28 -22.87 24.36
N VAL A 77 32.83 -24.08 24.00
CA VAL A 77 31.97 -24.33 22.84
C VAL A 77 30.71 -23.44 22.89
N ARG A 78 30.08 -23.31 24.07
CA ARG A 78 28.88 -22.47 24.23
C ARG A 78 29.18 -21.00 23.95
N ARG A 79 30.28 -20.47 24.50
CA ARG A 79 30.64 -19.06 24.27
C ARG A 79 30.99 -18.80 22.80
N GLN A 80 31.74 -19.68 22.15
CA GLN A 80 32.07 -19.55 20.72
C GLN A 80 30.80 -19.57 19.85
N ALA A 81 29.87 -20.50 20.13
CA ALA A 81 28.60 -20.56 19.42
C ALA A 81 27.74 -19.31 19.66
N GLY A 82 27.71 -18.81 20.90
CA GLY A 82 27.01 -17.57 21.26
C GLY A 82 27.60 -16.33 20.58
N GLU A 83 28.92 -16.16 20.62
CA GLU A 83 29.62 -15.05 19.95
C GLU A 83 29.41 -15.09 18.42
N ALA A 84 29.50 -16.28 17.80
CA ALA A 84 29.23 -16.45 16.38
C ALA A 84 27.76 -16.13 16.02
N ARG A 85 26.80 -16.58 16.84
CA ARG A 85 25.37 -16.28 16.67
C ARG A 85 25.10 -14.78 16.80
N ARG A 86 25.71 -14.13 17.79
CA ARG A 86 25.59 -12.68 18.02
C ARG A 86 26.17 -11.87 16.87
N ALA A 87 27.34 -12.28 16.35
CA ALA A 87 27.98 -11.66 15.20
C ALA A 87 27.12 -11.79 13.92
N ALA A 88 26.60 -13.00 13.64
CA ALA A 88 25.73 -13.24 12.50
C ALA A 88 24.41 -12.45 12.61
N ALA A 89 23.81 -12.38 13.81
CA ALA A 89 22.61 -11.59 14.05
C ALA A 89 22.85 -10.09 13.86
N GLN A 90 23.97 -9.56 14.37
CA GLN A 90 24.34 -8.15 14.18
C GLN A 90 24.57 -7.82 12.70
N ALA A 91 25.31 -8.64 11.97
CA ALA A 91 25.54 -8.44 10.53
C ALA A 91 24.22 -8.42 9.75
N LYS A 92 23.27 -9.29 10.13
CA LYS A 92 21.93 -9.31 9.56
C LYS A 92 21.14 -8.03 9.89
N LEU A 93 21.20 -7.54 11.14
CA LEU A 93 20.55 -6.29 11.53
C LEU A 93 21.11 -5.09 10.78
N ASP A 94 22.43 -5.02 10.61
CA ASP A 94 23.09 -3.95 9.85
C ASP A 94 22.64 -3.95 8.38
N ALA A 95 22.55 -5.13 7.75
CA ALA A 95 22.06 -5.26 6.38
C ALA A 95 20.58 -4.87 6.24
N LEU A 96 19.72 -5.29 7.18
CA LEU A 96 18.30 -4.94 7.19
C LEU A 96 18.07 -3.44 7.40
N ALA A 97 18.86 -2.80 8.27
CA ALA A 97 18.82 -1.35 8.48
C ALA A 97 19.21 -0.59 7.20
N GLN A 98 20.24 -1.07 6.48
CA GLN A 98 20.62 -0.50 5.18
C GLN A 98 19.49 -0.68 4.14
N GLN A 99 18.87 -1.86 4.07
CA GLN A 99 17.75 -2.10 3.16
C GLN A 99 16.56 -1.18 3.42
N GLN A 100 16.19 -0.96 4.69
CA GLN A 100 15.17 0.03 5.05
C GLN A 100 15.58 1.45 4.63
N GLY A 101 16.84 1.84 4.86
CA GLY A 101 17.35 3.13 4.38
C GLY A 101 17.35 3.27 2.85
N MET A 102 17.55 2.18 2.11
CA MET A 102 17.44 2.18 0.64
C MET A 102 15.98 2.33 0.17
N LEU A 103 15.02 1.73 0.89
CA LEU A 103 13.60 1.98 0.64
C LEU A 103 13.28 3.45 0.87
N ASP A 104 13.70 4.04 1.98
CA ASP A 104 13.50 5.46 2.28
C ASP A 104 14.10 6.37 1.19
N LEU A 105 15.31 6.03 0.70
CA LEU A 105 16.00 6.77 -0.34
C LEU A 105 15.19 6.82 -1.64
N PHE A 106 14.66 5.69 -2.11
CA PHE A 106 13.94 5.59 -3.39
C PHE A 106 12.42 5.79 -3.29
N GLU A 107 11.85 5.74 -2.08
CA GLU A 107 10.51 6.24 -1.77
C GLU A 107 10.46 7.77 -1.79
N ARG A 108 11.63 8.40 -1.69
CA ARG A 108 11.81 9.85 -1.69
C ARG A 108 11.36 10.49 -0.38
N GLN A 109 11.79 9.89 0.72
CA GLN A 109 11.66 10.47 2.05
C GLN A 109 12.42 11.80 2.16
N PRO A 110 11.89 12.78 2.92
CA PRO A 110 12.35 14.18 2.91
C PRO A 110 13.79 14.36 3.41
N GLN A 111 14.33 13.44 4.21
CA GLN A 111 15.73 13.44 4.63
C GLN A 111 16.72 13.28 3.45
N PHE A 112 16.26 12.76 2.32
CA PHE A 112 17.02 12.62 1.09
C PHE A 112 16.44 13.55 0.01
N PRO A 113 16.68 14.87 0.06
CA PRO A 113 15.95 15.83 -0.77
C PRO A 113 16.17 15.67 -2.28
N ALA A 114 17.37 15.29 -2.73
CA ALA A 114 17.65 15.11 -4.16
C ALA A 114 18.61 13.94 -4.43
N ILE A 115 18.40 13.29 -5.58
CA ILE A 115 19.30 12.27 -6.14
C ILE A 115 19.69 12.75 -7.54
N HIS A 116 20.94 13.19 -7.68
CA HIS A 116 21.46 13.67 -8.96
C HIS A 116 22.10 12.54 -9.77
N ILE A 117 21.93 12.65 -11.09
CA ILE A 117 22.39 11.69 -12.11
C ILE A 117 23.36 12.34 -13.10
N ASP A 118 24.10 13.37 -12.67
CA ASP A 118 25.04 14.14 -13.50
C ASP A 118 26.20 13.28 -14.05
N LYS A 119 26.67 12.31 -13.28
CA LYS A 119 27.72 11.35 -13.66
C LYS A 119 27.18 10.06 -14.28
N ALA A 120 25.87 9.94 -14.45
CA ALA A 120 25.26 8.71 -14.94
C ALA A 120 25.45 8.56 -16.45
N ALA A 121 26.20 7.52 -16.86
CA ALA A 121 26.15 7.03 -18.24
C ALA A 121 24.79 6.39 -18.57
N ARG A 122 24.50 6.24 -19.87
CA ARG A 122 23.24 5.69 -20.39
C ARG A 122 22.83 4.36 -19.74
N CYS A 123 23.76 3.44 -19.50
CA CYS A 123 23.46 2.16 -18.85
C CYS A 123 22.82 2.35 -17.47
N HIS A 124 23.34 3.26 -16.65
CA HIS A 124 22.79 3.53 -15.31
C HIS A 124 21.38 4.14 -15.39
N VAL A 125 21.16 5.06 -16.33
CA VAL A 125 19.85 5.70 -16.52
C VAL A 125 18.81 4.68 -16.97
N VAL A 126 19.19 3.76 -17.87
CA VAL A 126 18.31 2.68 -18.34
C VAL A 126 17.95 1.71 -17.21
N GLU A 127 18.91 1.29 -16.39
CA GLU A 127 18.62 0.39 -15.26
C GLU A 127 17.76 1.07 -14.20
N LEU A 128 18.06 2.33 -13.85
CA LEU A 128 17.20 3.13 -12.97
C LEU A 128 15.78 3.26 -13.52
N PHE A 129 15.64 3.47 -14.82
CA PHE A 129 14.33 3.54 -15.46
C PHE A 129 13.56 2.23 -15.35
N LYS A 130 14.21 1.08 -15.63
CA LYS A 130 13.55 -0.23 -15.57
C LYS A 130 13.04 -0.52 -14.16
N GLU A 131 13.93 -0.46 -13.17
CA GLU A 131 13.62 -0.81 -11.78
C GLU A 131 12.66 0.20 -11.11
N MET A 132 12.79 1.49 -11.43
CA MET A 132 12.05 2.54 -10.70
C MET A 132 10.76 2.97 -11.37
N VAL A 133 10.67 2.85 -12.70
CA VAL A 133 9.53 3.37 -13.47
C VAL A 133 8.82 2.24 -14.20
N LEU A 134 9.54 1.46 -15.03
CA LEU A 134 8.91 0.48 -15.91
C LEU A 134 8.25 -0.66 -15.14
N ASP A 135 8.95 -1.27 -14.19
CA ASP A 135 8.44 -2.41 -13.41
C ASP A 135 7.22 -2.04 -12.54
N ARG A 136 7.03 -0.75 -12.28
CA ARG A 136 5.93 -0.22 -11.45
C ARG A 136 4.78 0.33 -12.29
N ALA A 137 4.97 0.56 -13.58
CA ALA A 137 3.96 1.16 -14.45
C ALA A 137 2.91 0.13 -14.88
N TRP A 138 1.62 0.48 -14.72
CA TRP A 138 0.53 -0.37 -15.20
C TRP A 138 0.33 -0.26 -16.71
N LYS A 139 0.51 0.93 -17.28
CA LYS A 139 0.36 1.21 -18.72
C LYS A 139 1.60 1.93 -19.27
N PRO A 140 2.09 1.54 -20.46
CA PRO A 140 3.25 2.19 -21.08
C PRO A 140 2.97 3.66 -21.45
N GLU A 141 1.74 4.00 -21.83
CA GLU A 141 1.34 5.37 -22.17
C GLU A 141 1.54 6.36 -21.00
N GLU A 142 1.30 5.91 -19.77
CA GLU A 142 1.47 6.75 -18.57
C GLU A 142 2.93 7.16 -18.38
N VAL A 143 3.87 6.34 -18.86
CA VAL A 143 5.31 6.62 -18.77
C VAL A 143 5.70 7.75 -19.72
N TRP A 144 5.16 7.75 -20.94
CA TRP A 144 5.33 8.83 -21.90
C TRP A 144 4.67 10.13 -21.43
N ASP A 145 3.44 10.05 -20.93
CA ASP A 145 2.74 11.20 -20.34
C ASP A 145 3.56 11.83 -19.21
N LYS A 146 4.11 11.00 -18.30
CA LYS A 146 4.99 11.46 -17.22
C LYS A 146 6.24 12.14 -17.76
N ALA A 147 6.91 11.56 -18.75
CA ALA A 147 8.15 12.10 -19.29
C ALA A 147 7.92 13.50 -19.91
N LEU A 148 6.86 13.64 -20.72
CA LEU A 148 6.50 14.91 -21.35
C LEU A 148 6.01 15.95 -20.34
N LEU A 149 5.25 15.52 -19.33
CA LEU A 149 4.82 16.41 -18.25
C LEU A 149 5.99 16.91 -17.41
N TYR A 150 6.92 16.03 -17.01
CA TYR A 150 8.11 16.45 -16.25
C TYR A 150 9.00 17.39 -17.05
N ARG A 151 9.13 17.16 -18.37
CA ARG A 151 9.79 18.11 -19.26
C ARG A 151 9.11 19.48 -19.23
N ALA A 152 7.77 19.51 -19.32
CA ALA A 152 7.00 20.75 -19.32
C ALA A 152 7.13 21.51 -17.97
N ILE A 153 7.08 20.79 -16.84
CA ILE A 153 7.27 21.37 -15.51
C ILE A 153 8.68 21.96 -15.37
N LEU A 154 9.72 21.21 -15.76
CA LEU A 154 11.11 21.67 -15.66
C LEU A 154 11.36 22.92 -16.52
N ALA A 155 10.82 22.95 -17.73
CA ALA A 155 10.94 24.10 -18.62
C ALA A 155 10.21 25.34 -18.09
N GLU A 156 8.97 25.19 -17.61
CA GLU A 156 8.16 26.32 -17.15
C GLU A 156 8.61 26.86 -15.77
N ARG A 157 9.24 26.02 -14.94
CA ARG A 157 9.73 26.36 -13.59
C ARG A 157 11.24 26.54 -13.51
N GLN A 158 11.93 26.68 -14.65
CA GLN A 158 13.39 26.79 -14.73
C GLN A 158 14.00 27.79 -13.74
N ALA A 159 13.35 28.94 -13.56
CA ALA A 159 13.85 30.04 -12.71
C ALA A 159 13.80 29.76 -11.20
N SER A 160 12.96 28.83 -10.72
CA SER A 160 12.82 28.55 -9.29
C SER A 160 13.73 27.42 -8.78
N TYR A 161 14.33 26.65 -9.69
CA TYR A 161 15.19 25.52 -9.31
C TYR A 161 16.56 25.96 -8.81
N PRO A 162 17.16 25.21 -7.86
CA PRO A 162 18.50 25.51 -7.37
C PRO A 162 19.55 25.32 -8.47
N ALA A 163 20.68 26.02 -8.33
CA ALA A 163 21.80 25.95 -9.28
C ALA A 163 22.31 24.52 -9.51
N SER A 164 22.14 23.61 -8.55
CA SER A 164 22.50 22.20 -8.66
C SER A 164 21.70 21.42 -9.72
N TYR A 165 20.59 21.98 -10.24
CA TYR A 165 19.75 21.38 -11.28
C TYR A 165 20.11 21.86 -12.69
N ARG A 166 21.10 22.75 -12.85
CA ARG A 166 21.47 23.30 -14.16
C ARG A 166 21.72 22.24 -15.24
N TYR A 167 22.40 21.15 -14.89
CA TYR A 167 22.72 20.07 -15.83
C TYR A 167 21.48 19.37 -16.43
N ILE A 168 20.37 19.28 -15.67
CA ILE A 168 19.15 18.67 -16.20
C ILE A 168 18.38 19.66 -17.08
N LEU A 169 18.48 20.97 -16.79
CA LEU A 169 17.84 22.01 -17.61
C LEU A 169 18.46 22.06 -19.01
N ASP A 170 19.79 21.95 -19.10
CA ASP A 170 20.48 21.79 -20.40
C ASP A 170 19.99 20.52 -21.14
N THR A 171 19.67 19.45 -20.40
CA THR A 171 19.14 18.20 -20.97
C THR A 171 17.69 18.36 -21.46
N VAL A 172 16.86 19.18 -20.80
CA VAL A 172 15.47 19.48 -21.19
C VAL A 172 15.42 20.18 -22.54
N GLU A 173 16.37 21.10 -22.79
CA GLU A 173 16.53 21.81 -24.06
C GLU A 173 17.01 20.87 -25.18
N ALA A 174 17.81 19.85 -24.86
CA ALA A 174 18.32 18.85 -25.81
C ALA A 174 17.32 17.73 -26.18
N VAL A 175 16.10 17.73 -25.61
CA VAL A 175 15.08 16.72 -25.94
C VAL A 175 14.62 16.85 -27.39
N SER A 176 14.80 15.79 -28.17
CA SER A 176 14.30 15.67 -29.53
C SER A 176 12.80 15.37 -29.56
N LEU A 177 12.07 16.01 -30.47
CA LEU A 177 10.64 15.78 -30.72
C LEU A 177 10.40 15.65 -32.22
N ALA A 178 9.42 14.83 -32.62
CA ALA A 178 8.98 14.78 -34.01
C ALA A 178 8.25 16.10 -34.38
N PRO A 179 8.61 16.74 -35.51
CA PRO A 179 8.05 18.03 -35.91
C PRO A 179 6.56 17.92 -36.21
N ARG A 180 5.83 19.04 -36.05
CA ARG A 180 4.42 19.17 -36.43
C ARG A 180 4.20 18.75 -37.89
N GLU A 181 3.26 17.83 -38.11
CA GLU A 181 2.72 17.58 -39.44
C GLU A 181 2.04 18.87 -39.92
N SER A 182 2.67 19.56 -40.87
CA SER A 182 2.10 20.74 -41.50
C SER A 182 0.86 20.29 -42.26
N GLY A 183 -0.33 20.51 -41.71
CA GLY A 183 -1.58 20.09 -42.32
C GLY A 183 -1.67 20.57 -43.77
N SER A 184 -1.59 19.62 -44.71
CA SER A 184 -2.12 19.80 -46.05
C SER A 184 -3.62 20.07 -45.90
N ASN A 185 -4.09 21.23 -46.35
CA ASN A 185 -5.50 21.48 -46.56
C ASN A 185 -6.04 20.39 -47.51
N ALA A 186 -6.69 19.37 -46.93
CA ALA A 186 -7.38 18.32 -47.66
C ALA A 186 -8.59 18.94 -48.36
N THR A 187 -8.36 19.47 -49.55
CA THR A 187 -9.41 19.75 -50.52
C THR A 187 -9.48 18.51 -51.40
N HIS A 188 -10.54 17.73 -51.22
CA HIS A 188 -10.88 16.61 -52.09
C HIS A 188 -10.91 17.08 -53.54
N THR A 189 -9.94 16.65 -54.34
CA THR A 189 -10.13 16.51 -55.79
C THR A 189 -9.40 15.25 -56.25
N SER A 190 -10.22 14.26 -56.59
CA SER A 190 -9.82 13.04 -57.26
C SER A 190 -9.49 13.38 -58.72
N SER A 191 -8.25 13.18 -59.14
CA SER A 191 -7.98 12.88 -60.55
C SER A 191 -6.68 12.08 -60.70
N SER A 192 -6.81 11.04 -61.50
CA SER A 192 -5.78 10.12 -61.94
C SER A 192 -4.80 10.78 -62.90
N SER A 193 -3.53 10.39 -62.85
CA SER A 193 -2.79 9.94 -64.03
C SER A 193 -1.42 9.39 -63.65
N VAL A 194 -1.08 8.30 -64.32
CA VAL A 194 0.21 7.61 -64.32
C VAL A 194 1.08 8.26 -65.40
N GLY A 195 2.34 8.62 -65.11
CA GLY A 195 3.27 9.07 -66.15
C GLY A 195 4.60 9.66 -65.68
N ALA A 196 5.60 8.78 -65.53
CA ALA A 196 7.03 8.94 -65.86
C ALA A 196 7.90 10.12 -65.31
N ARG A 197 8.91 9.70 -64.51
CA ARG A 197 10.35 10.06 -64.51
C ARG A 197 10.78 11.50 -64.85
N SER A 198 11.41 12.16 -63.87
CA SER A 198 12.67 12.88 -64.10
C SER A 198 13.51 12.95 -62.82
N LEU A 199 14.80 12.72 -62.98
CA LEU A 199 15.85 12.79 -61.96
C LEU A 199 16.21 14.26 -61.69
N THR A 200 16.14 14.68 -60.42
CA THR A 200 17.03 15.69 -59.87
C THR A 200 17.34 15.36 -58.41
N GLU A 201 18.64 15.38 -58.16
CA GLU A 201 19.34 14.98 -56.96
C GLU A 201 19.44 16.17 -55.98
N SER A 202 19.71 15.87 -54.72
CA SER A 202 19.98 16.78 -53.59
C SER A 202 18.79 17.56 -52.98
N SER A 203 18.00 16.89 -52.14
CA SER A 203 17.52 17.37 -50.82
C SER A 203 16.36 16.51 -50.27
N ARG A 204 16.47 15.18 -50.32
CA ARG A 204 15.60 14.32 -49.51
C ARG A 204 16.18 14.22 -48.12
N VAL A 205 15.71 15.13 -47.26
CA VAL A 205 15.73 14.96 -45.81
C VAL A 205 15.17 13.56 -45.53
N THR A 206 15.91 12.76 -44.78
CA THR A 206 15.50 11.49 -44.16
C THR A 206 14.37 11.75 -43.17
N VAL A 207 13.17 12.09 -43.66
CA VAL A 207 11.92 12.11 -42.89
C VAL A 207 11.25 10.76 -43.17
N GLY A 208 11.50 9.76 -42.33
CA GLY A 208 10.92 8.43 -42.57
C GLY A 208 11.07 7.38 -41.48
N GLU A 209 12.19 7.35 -40.73
CA GLU A 209 12.41 6.32 -39.70
C GLU A 209 12.42 6.86 -38.26
N SER A 210 12.92 8.08 -38.02
CA SER A 210 13.01 8.68 -36.67
C SER A 210 11.66 9.14 -36.10
N THR A 211 10.68 9.44 -36.95
CA THR A 211 9.33 9.89 -36.53
C THR A 211 8.50 8.79 -35.87
N LEU A 212 8.90 7.53 -35.99
CA LEU A 212 8.24 6.38 -35.36
C LEU A 212 8.79 6.07 -33.96
N ALA A 213 9.94 6.64 -33.57
CA ALA A 213 10.63 6.33 -32.32
C ALA A 213 10.52 7.43 -31.24
N ILE A 214 10.11 8.65 -31.60
CA ILE A 214 10.12 9.85 -30.75
C ILE A 214 8.69 10.42 -30.64
N PRO A 215 8.26 10.98 -29.48
CA PRO A 215 6.95 11.63 -29.34
C PRO A 215 6.83 12.92 -30.17
N ARG A 216 5.60 13.34 -30.45
CA ARG A 216 5.31 14.52 -31.29
C ARG A 216 5.42 15.81 -30.48
N GLU A 217 5.73 16.90 -31.17
CA GLU A 217 5.72 18.24 -30.56
C GLU A 217 4.33 18.65 -30.09
N ASP A 218 3.28 18.25 -30.81
CA ASP A 218 1.88 18.48 -30.40
C ASP A 218 1.56 17.84 -29.04
N ASP A 219 2.08 16.63 -28.78
CA ASP A 219 1.89 15.92 -27.52
C ASP A 219 2.53 16.68 -26.37
N TYR A 220 3.73 17.23 -26.59
CA TYR A 220 4.40 18.07 -25.59
C TYR A 220 3.63 19.36 -25.30
N VAL A 221 3.14 20.06 -26.33
CA VAL A 221 2.37 21.31 -26.18
C VAL A 221 1.11 21.08 -25.34
N TYR A 222 0.48 19.91 -25.44
CA TYR A 222 -0.64 19.53 -24.58
C TYR A 222 -0.26 19.55 -23.08
N PHE A 223 0.91 19.01 -22.71
CA PHE A 223 1.35 19.03 -21.30
C PHE A 223 1.78 20.42 -20.84
N VAL A 224 2.39 21.24 -21.70
CA VAL A 224 2.66 22.67 -21.38
C VAL A 224 1.35 23.41 -21.10
N TYR A 225 0.30 23.13 -21.88
CA TYR A 225 -1.04 23.66 -21.62
C TYR A 225 -1.58 23.25 -20.23
N LEU A 226 -1.46 21.97 -19.85
CA LEU A 226 -1.90 21.51 -18.53
C LEU A 226 -1.11 22.19 -17.39
N VAL A 227 0.21 22.29 -17.51
CA VAL A 227 1.08 22.93 -16.52
C VAL A 227 0.68 24.40 -16.31
N ARG A 228 0.46 25.15 -17.40
CA ARG A 228 0.08 26.56 -17.33
C ARG A 228 -1.34 26.79 -16.82
N ARG A 229 -2.29 25.91 -17.19
CA ARG A 229 -3.70 26.04 -16.82
C ARG A 229 -3.93 25.70 -15.34
N TYR A 230 -3.34 24.60 -14.88
CA TYR A 230 -3.56 24.06 -13.54
C TYR A 230 -2.43 24.40 -12.55
N TYR A 231 -1.48 25.26 -12.95
CA TYR A 231 -0.37 25.71 -12.12
C TYR A 231 0.49 24.56 -11.56
N ILE A 232 0.76 23.53 -12.37
CA ILE A 232 1.47 22.34 -11.89
C ILE A 232 2.91 22.70 -11.57
N ASP A 233 3.31 22.50 -10.31
CA ASP A 233 4.63 22.91 -9.80
C ASP A 233 5.55 21.72 -9.52
N ASN A 234 4.97 20.55 -9.25
CA ASN A 234 5.70 19.37 -8.78
C ASN A 234 5.16 18.05 -9.39
N ALA A 235 5.89 16.95 -9.15
CA ALA A 235 5.53 15.63 -9.66
C ALA A 235 4.31 15.02 -8.95
N VAL A 236 3.98 15.48 -7.74
CA VAL A 236 2.83 15.01 -6.95
C VAL A 236 1.53 15.50 -7.58
N GLU A 237 1.44 16.79 -7.87
CA GLU A 237 0.35 17.40 -8.63
C GLU A 237 0.30 16.87 -10.05
N GLY A 238 1.47 16.68 -10.66
CA GLY A 238 1.56 16.03 -11.97
C GLY A 238 0.93 14.63 -11.96
N HIS A 239 1.16 13.83 -10.91
CA HIS A 239 0.51 12.54 -10.74
C HIS A 239 -1.02 12.66 -10.68
N VAL A 240 -1.55 13.64 -9.93
CA VAL A 240 -3.00 13.90 -9.85
C VAL A 240 -3.59 14.23 -11.21
N VAL A 241 -2.96 15.17 -11.93
CA VAL A 241 -3.41 15.59 -13.25
C VAL A 241 -3.36 14.45 -14.25
N LEU A 242 -2.26 13.69 -14.31
CA LEU A 242 -2.12 12.57 -15.25
C LEU A 242 -3.16 11.47 -15.02
N ARG A 243 -3.57 11.23 -13.77
CA ARG A 243 -4.62 10.24 -13.49
C ARG A 243 -6.03 10.72 -13.87
N CYS A 244 -6.29 12.02 -13.88
CA CYS A 244 -7.62 12.59 -14.13
C CYS A 244 -7.82 13.16 -15.54
N HIS A 245 -6.78 13.59 -16.25
CA HIS A 245 -6.89 14.40 -17.47
C HIS A 245 -7.63 13.74 -18.64
N ARG A 246 -7.62 12.39 -18.71
CA ARG A 246 -8.32 11.60 -19.74
C ARG A 246 -9.72 11.15 -19.30
N HIS A 247 -10.12 11.42 -18.05
CA HIS A 247 -11.44 11.06 -17.55
C HIS A 247 -12.52 11.95 -18.20
N PRO A 248 -13.74 11.45 -18.50
CA PRO A 248 -14.81 12.27 -19.08
C PRO A 248 -15.12 13.51 -18.23
N ASN A 249 -15.08 13.39 -16.90
CA ASN A 249 -15.34 14.48 -15.96
C ASN A 249 -14.06 15.22 -15.52
N ALA A 250 -13.03 15.27 -16.38
CA ALA A 250 -11.73 15.86 -16.03
C ALA A 250 -11.83 17.32 -15.55
N SER A 251 -12.75 18.12 -16.11
CA SER A 251 -12.94 19.52 -15.72
C SER A 251 -13.42 19.68 -14.28
N GLU A 252 -14.25 18.76 -13.79
CA GLU A 252 -14.77 18.78 -12.41
C GLU A 252 -13.74 18.25 -11.43
N LEU A 253 -13.07 17.14 -11.78
CA LEU A 253 -12.04 16.53 -10.95
C LEU A 253 -10.81 17.43 -10.78
N LEU A 254 -10.40 18.11 -11.85
CA LEU A 254 -9.24 19.01 -11.88
C LEU A 254 -9.60 20.47 -11.61
N PHE A 255 -10.82 20.75 -11.14
CA PHE A 255 -11.12 22.08 -10.66
C PHE A 255 -10.23 22.40 -9.45
N SER A 256 -9.39 23.41 -9.61
CA SER A 256 -8.31 23.70 -8.66
C SER A 256 -8.61 24.89 -7.75
N HIS A 257 -7.92 24.95 -6.61
CA HIS A 257 -7.75 26.15 -5.78
C HIS A 257 -6.27 26.55 -5.79
N PRO A 258 -5.89 27.72 -6.35
CA PRO A 258 -6.73 28.73 -7.03
C PRO A 258 -7.39 28.20 -8.32
N PRO A 259 -8.49 28.83 -8.79
CA PRO A 259 -9.19 28.40 -10.00
C PRO A 259 -8.27 28.35 -11.22
N PRO A 260 -8.48 27.39 -12.14
CA PRO A 260 -7.62 27.25 -13.31
C PRO A 260 -7.71 28.49 -14.20
N LYS A 261 -6.62 28.81 -14.90
CA LYS A 261 -6.59 29.96 -15.83
C LYS A 261 -7.63 29.81 -16.94
N ASP A 262 -8.08 30.96 -17.46
CA ASP A 262 -8.96 31.02 -18.63
C ASP A 262 -8.29 30.34 -19.84
N GLU A 263 -8.99 29.40 -20.46
CA GLU A 263 -8.43 28.56 -21.52
C GLU A 263 -7.85 29.39 -22.67
N GLN A 264 -8.57 30.44 -23.09
CA GLN A 264 -8.17 31.28 -24.21
C GLN A 264 -6.96 32.17 -23.88
N GLU A 265 -6.75 32.53 -22.62
CA GLU A 265 -5.55 33.26 -22.21
C GLU A 265 -4.32 32.36 -22.28
N VAL A 266 -4.43 31.13 -21.76
CA VAL A 266 -3.34 30.14 -21.82
C VAL A 266 -3.00 29.80 -23.26
N LEU A 267 -4.00 29.57 -24.11
CA LEU A 267 -3.80 29.27 -25.52
C LEU A 267 -3.14 30.43 -26.27
N ARG A 268 -3.56 31.68 -26.03
CA ARG A 268 -2.88 32.84 -26.60
C ARG A 268 -1.41 32.90 -26.20
N ASN A 269 -1.08 32.63 -24.94
CA ASN A 269 0.31 32.64 -24.45
C ASN A 269 1.15 31.46 -24.98
N LEU A 270 0.52 30.32 -25.30
CA LEU A 270 1.19 29.17 -25.90
C LEU A 270 1.54 29.41 -27.38
N TYR A 271 0.61 30.01 -28.13
CA TYR A 271 0.75 30.24 -29.57
C TYR A 271 1.22 31.65 -29.94
N SER A 272 1.55 32.50 -28.96
CA SER A 272 2.02 33.87 -29.23
C SER A 272 3.41 33.85 -29.86
N PRO A 273 3.64 34.54 -30.99
CA PRO A 273 4.93 34.59 -31.66
C PRO A 273 6.03 35.31 -30.85
N ARG A 274 5.68 36.00 -29.75
CA ARG A 274 6.64 36.73 -28.89
C ARG A 274 7.50 35.81 -28.02
N THR A 275 7.01 34.62 -27.67
CA THR A 275 7.78 33.61 -26.91
C THR A 275 8.68 32.74 -27.78
N ALA A 276 8.42 32.64 -29.09
CA ALA A 276 9.23 31.88 -30.04
C ALA A 276 10.60 32.52 -30.37
N ARG A 277 10.78 33.82 -30.09
CA ARG A 277 12.00 34.57 -30.45
C ARG A 277 12.97 34.84 -29.29
N ALA A 278 12.57 34.62 -28.04
CA ALA A 278 13.42 34.89 -26.88
C ALA A 278 14.49 33.82 -26.61
N THR A 279 14.34 32.62 -27.18
CA THR A 279 15.30 31.51 -27.03
C THR A 279 16.22 31.32 -28.24
N GLN A 280 15.99 32.04 -29.35
CA GLN A 280 16.79 31.93 -30.57
C GLN A 280 17.17 33.31 -31.15
N SER A 281 17.90 34.14 -30.39
CA SER A 281 18.83 35.14 -30.93
C SER A 281 19.31 36.07 -29.82
N LYS A 282 20.44 35.77 -29.18
CA LYS A 282 21.24 36.77 -28.48
C LYS A 282 22.33 37.25 -29.42
N ALA A 283 21.94 37.96 -30.48
CA ALA A 283 22.83 38.74 -31.33
C ALA A 283 22.01 39.69 -32.23
N VAL A 284 22.31 40.98 -32.12
CA VAL A 284 22.06 42.05 -33.11
C VAL A 284 20.61 42.54 -33.24
N SER A 285 20.29 43.60 -32.47
CA SER A 285 19.89 44.94 -32.98
C SER A 285 18.96 45.63 -31.98
N ALA A 286 19.54 46.57 -31.22
CA ALA A 286 18.81 47.74 -30.76
C ALA A 286 18.56 48.65 -31.98
N GLU A 287 17.54 49.51 -31.89
CA GLU A 287 17.06 50.45 -32.93
C GLU A 287 15.98 49.89 -33.85
N THR A 288 14.75 49.81 -33.33
CA THR A 288 13.49 50.16 -34.04
C THR A 288 12.30 50.04 -33.08
N GLU A 289 12.44 50.62 -31.88
CA GLU A 289 11.32 50.81 -30.95
C GLU A 289 10.98 52.30 -30.95
N ASP A 290 10.12 52.74 -31.87
CA ASP A 290 9.28 53.95 -31.64
C ASP A 290 8.20 54.23 -32.70
N GLN A 291 8.05 53.43 -33.77
CA GLN A 291 7.01 53.68 -34.79
C GLN A 291 5.89 52.63 -34.88
N ALA A 292 5.91 51.56 -34.07
CA ALA A 292 4.84 50.55 -34.08
C ALA A 292 3.66 50.85 -33.12
N ALA A 293 3.76 51.87 -32.27
CA ALA A 293 2.76 52.17 -31.24
C ALA A 293 1.51 52.92 -31.76
N ALA A 294 1.52 53.42 -33.00
CA ALA A 294 0.47 54.30 -33.51
C ALA A 294 -0.49 53.68 -34.55
N MET A 295 -0.30 52.42 -35.00
CA MET A 295 -1.14 51.80 -36.05
C MET A 295 -1.83 50.47 -35.68
N SER A 296 -1.96 50.11 -34.39
CA SER A 296 -2.67 48.87 -34.00
C SER A 296 -4.04 49.09 -33.33
N LYS A 297 -4.53 50.33 -33.27
CA LYS A 297 -5.87 50.66 -32.75
C LYS A 297 -6.89 50.77 -33.88
N GLN A 298 -7.07 49.74 -34.69
CA GLN A 298 -8.26 49.62 -35.55
C GLN A 298 -8.43 48.17 -36.02
N LYS A 299 -9.60 47.60 -35.67
CA LYS A 299 -10.14 46.28 -36.04
C LYS A 299 -9.46 45.04 -35.44
N LEU A 300 -9.96 44.60 -34.28
CA LEU A 300 -9.93 43.18 -33.85
C LEU A 300 -11.27 42.83 -33.17
N SER A 301 -12.36 43.03 -33.88
CA SER A 301 -13.69 42.50 -33.53
C SER A 301 -13.91 41.20 -34.31
N THR A 302 -13.27 40.12 -33.85
CA THR A 302 -13.57 38.69 -34.05
C THR A 302 -12.34 37.90 -33.56
N ALA A 303 -12.24 37.68 -32.25
CA ALA A 303 -11.22 36.79 -31.72
C ALA A 303 -11.54 35.36 -32.16
N ALA A 304 -10.80 34.83 -33.14
CA ALA A 304 -10.89 33.43 -33.51
C ALA A 304 -10.57 32.57 -32.27
N THR A 305 -11.53 31.76 -31.83
CA THR A 305 -11.38 30.85 -30.69
C THR A 305 -10.27 29.84 -31.02
N ILE A 306 -9.16 29.88 -30.29
CA ILE A 306 -8.06 28.93 -30.50
C ILE A 306 -8.51 27.57 -29.98
N ALA A 307 -8.31 26.51 -30.76
CA ALA A 307 -8.69 25.16 -30.38
C ALA A 307 -7.79 24.62 -29.26
N ARG A 308 -8.38 23.93 -28.28
CA ARG A 308 -7.66 23.25 -27.20
C ARG A 308 -6.78 22.12 -27.78
N PRO A 309 -5.52 21.98 -27.37
CA PRO A 309 -4.70 20.83 -27.74
C PRO A 309 -5.36 19.55 -27.20
N ARG A 310 -5.38 18.50 -28.02
CA ARG A 310 -5.99 17.21 -27.66
C ARG A 310 -4.99 16.39 -26.83
N PRO A 311 -5.48 15.55 -25.89
CA PRO A 311 -4.61 14.57 -25.26
C PRO A 311 -4.01 13.65 -26.34
N PRO A 312 -2.76 13.20 -26.16
CA PRO A 312 -2.10 12.28 -27.09
C PRO A 312 -2.91 10.99 -27.27
N SER A 313 -3.16 10.59 -28.51
CA SER A 313 -3.96 9.39 -28.82
C SER A 313 -3.13 8.10 -28.79
N SER A 314 -1.83 8.19 -29.05
CA SER A 314 -0.91 7.06 -29.11
C SER A 314 0.54 7.54 -29.01
N TYR A 315 1.40 6.72 -28.43
CA TYR A 315 2.86 6.95 -28.40
C TYR A 315 3.62 5.84 -29.12
N PRO A 316 4.92 6.07 -29.43
CA PRO A 316 5.83 5.00 -29.78
C PRO A 316 5.84 3.87 -28.75
N PRO A 317 6.22 2.64 -29.13
CA PRO A 317 6.35 1.55 -28.18
C PRO A 317 7.33 1.94 -27.06
N ILE A 318 7.04 1.52 -25.82
CA ILE A 318 7.82 1.93 -24.64
C ILE A 318 9.32 1.58 -24.74
N GLU A 319 9.64 0.54 -25.52
CA GLU A 319 11.03 0.15 -25.78
C GLU A 319 11.83 1.25 -26.48
N ALA A 320 11.18 2.06 -27.33
CA ALA A 320 11.84 3.17 -28.02
C ALA A 320 12.37 4.22 -27.03
N LEU A 321 11.69 4.43 -25.89
CA LEU A 321 12.10 5.41 -24.87
C LEU A 321 13.48 5.10 -24.29
N TRP A 322 13.79 3.82 -24.04
CA TRP A 322 15.05 3.43 -23.38
C TRP A 322 16.08 2.78 -24.32
N ARG A 323 15.65 2.18 -25.43
CA ARG A 323 16.55 1.57 -26.43
C ARG A 323 17.04 2.53 -27.51
N CYS A 324 16.31 3.58 -27.85
CA CYS A 324 16.77 4.55 -28.85
C CYS A 324 17.65 5.63 -28.21
N ALA A 325 18.76 5.97 -28.87
CA ALA A 325 19.66 7.03 -28.39
C ALA A 325 19.02 8.42 -28.45
N GLU A 326 18.13 8.64 -29.42
CA GLU A 326 17.39 9.89 -29.61
C GLU A 326 16.52 10.27 -28.41
N ASN A 327 16.05 9.28 -27.63
CA ASN A 327 15.23 9.48 -26.44
C ASN A 327 16.04 9.59 -25.14
N GLU A 328 17.38 9.51 -25.18
CA GLU A 328 18.19 9.50 -23.95
C GLU A 328 17.97 10.76 -23.10
N ALA A 329 17.84 11.93 -23.73
CA ALA A 329 17.58 13.19 -23.01
C ALA A 329 16.22 13.15 -22.28
N LEU A 330 15.17 12.65 -22.96
CA LEU A 330 13.83 12.53 -22.37
C LEU A 330 13.80 11.48 -21.25
N LEU A 331 14.52 10.37 -21.42
CA LEU A 331 14.68 9.34 -20.40
C LEU A 331 15.35 9.91 -19.13
N ARG A 332 16.41 10.71 -19.28
CA ARG A 332 17.06 11.40 -18.15
C ARG A 332 16.12 12.36 -17.45
N VAL A 333 15.31 13.12 -18.21
CA VAL A 333 14.28 14.01 -17.65
C VAL A 333 13.24 13.23 -16.85
N LEU A 334 12.78 12.08 -17.36
CA LEU A 334 11.83 11.21 -16.66
C LEU A 334 12.39 10.69 -15.33
N VAL A 335 13.58 10.09 -15.36
CA VAL A 335 14.24 9.55 -14.16
C VAL A 335 14.52 10.68 -13.15
N PHE A 336 14.97 11.84 -13.63
CA PHE A 336 15.17 13.00 -12.78
C PHE A 336 13.86 13.47 -12.11
N GLY A 337 12.77 13.54 -12.87
CA GLY A 337 11.45 13.94 -12.39
C GLY A 337 10.97 13.08 -11.23
N GLU A 338 11.03 11.76 -11.39
CA GLU A 338 10.66 10.78 -10.36
C GLU A 338 11.54 10.85 -9.10
N LEU A 339 12.81 11.25 -9.24
CA LEU A 339 13.75 11.31 -8.12
C LEU A 339 13.79 12.66 -7.41
N ASN A 340 13.38 13.76 -8.05
CA ASN A 340 13.69 15.10 -7.53
C ASN A 340 12.51 16.06 -7.46
N LEU A 341 11.43 15.84 -8.22
CA LEU A 341 10.30 16.76 -8.27
C LEU A 341 9.19 16.43 -7.26
N LEU A 342 9.47 15.58 -6.27
CA LEU A 342 8.52 15.23 -5.21
C LEU A 342 8.65 16.17 -4.03
N VAL A 343 7.52 16.73 -3.60
CA VAL A 343 7.40 17.73 -2.53
C VAL A 343 6.35 17.26 -1.54
N SER A 344 6.51 17.60 -0.27
CA SER A 344 5.61 17.21 0.82
C SER A 344 4.30 18.02 0.86
N GLU A 345 3.85 18.57 -0.26
CA GLU A 345 2.58 19.29 -0.34
C GLU A 345 1.42 18.31 -0.48
N ASN A 346 0.28 18.62 0.14
CA ASN A 346 -0.93 17.83 -0.06
C ASN A 346 -1.63 18.30 -1.35
N PRO A 347 -1.64 17.51 -2.43
CA PRO A 347 -2.21 17.92 -3.71
C PRO A 347 -3.73 18.10 -3.63
N PHE A 348 -4.40 17.54 -2.62
CA PHE A 348 -5.85 17.65 -2.44
C PHE A 348 -6.29 19.00 -1.85
N VAL A 349 -5.35 19.82 -1.36
CA VAL A 349 -5.64 21.23 -1.07
C VAL A 349 -5.85 22.00 -2.39
N ARG A 350 -5.04 21.69 -3.40
CA ARG A 350 -5.15 22.29 -4.74
C ARG A 350 -6.26 21.63 -5.56
N PHE A 351 -6.41 20.31 -5.51
CA PHE A 351 -7.41 19.54 -6.25
C PHE A 351 -8.33 18.75 -5.31
N PRO A 352 -9.29 19.40 -4.61
CA PRO A 352 -10.12 18.74 -3.59
C PRO A 352 -11.01 17.64 -4.19
N ASN A 353 -11.56 17.88 -5.38
CA ASN A 353 -12.47 16.94 -6.04
C ASN A 353 -11.76 15.66 -6.52
N ALA A 354 -10.43 15.71 -6.70
CA ALA A 354 -9.65 14.56 -7.13
C ALA A 354 -9.36 13.56 -5.99
N GLN A 355 -9.55 13.94 -4.72
CA GLN A 355 -9.19 13.10 -3.58
C GLN A 355 -9.93 11.75 -3.58
N ALA A 356 -11.25 11.78 -3.76
CA ALA A 356 -12.10 10.59 -3.76
C ALA A 356 -11.92 9.70 -5.00
N TYR A 357 -11.34 10.25 -6.07
CA TYR A 357 -11.03 9.51 -7.29
C TYR A 357 -9.67 8.82 -7.19
N LEU A 358 -8.67 9.48 -6.60
CA LEU A 358 -7.31 8.95 -6.48
C LEU A 358 -7.10 8.07 -5.26
N THR A 359 -7.73 8.43 -4.15
CA THR A 359 -7.75 7.67 -2.91
C THR A 359 -9.19 7.28 -2.60
N ARG A 360 -9.41 6.55 -1.49
CA ARG A 360 -10.77 6.15 -1.14
C ARG A 360 -11.60 7.39 -0.73
N PRO A 361 -12.88 7.48 -1.14
CA PRO A 361 -13.76 8.52 -0.61
C PRO A 361 -13.93 8.36 0.90
N SER A 362 -14.13 9.48 1.59
CA SER A 362 -14.50 9.44 3.01
C SER A 362 -15.87 8.77 3.15
N SER A 363 -16.02 7.88 4.14
CA SER A 363 -17.29 7.18 4.38
C SER A 363 -18.44 8.11 4.78
N SER A 364 -18.15 9.33 5.21
CA SER A 364 -19.09 10.39 5.55
C SER A 364 -19.56 11.20 4.34
N THR A 365 -18.81 11.18 3.23
CA THR A 365 -19.12 11.97 2.03
C THR A 365 -20.08 11.19 1.14
N LEU A 366 -21.21 11.79 0.77
CA LEU A 366 -22.14 11.22 -0.20
C LEU A 366 -21.53 11.32 -1.60
N ALA A 367 -21.44 10.21 -2.32
CA ALA A 367 -21.02 10.22 -3.72
C ALA A 367 -22.08 10.97 -4.57
N PRO A 368 -21.69 11.99 -5.35
CA PRO A 368 -22.58 12.61 -6.33
C PRO A 368 -22.79 11.61 -7.47
N GLY A 369 -23.84 10.79 -7.37
CA GLY A 369 -24.14 9.75 -8.36
C GLY A 369 -24.91 8.53 -7.85
N ALA A 370 -25.12 8.39 -6.54
CA ALA A 370 -25.98 7.33 -6.00
C ALA A 370 -27.49 7.63 -6.11
N ALA A 371 -27.86 8.75 -6.73
CA ALA A 371 -29.23 9.05 -7.15
C ALA A 371 -29.30 8.94 -8.68
N GLY A 372 -29.80 7.81 -9.18
CA GLY A 372 -30.24 7.66 -10.57
C GLY A 372 -29.17 7.31 -11.61
N SER A 373 -28.59 6.12 -11.55
CA SER A 373 -28.14 5.43 -12.77
C SER A 373 -29.06 4.23 -13.01
N SER A 374 -30.25 4.53 -13.53
CA SER A 374 -31.05 3.54 -14.25
C SER A 374 -30.30 3.22 -15.53
N VAL A 375 -29.90 1.96 -15.67
CA VAL A 375 -29.36 1.38 -16.90
C VAL A 375 -30.43 1.48 -17.98
N ASN A 376 -30.41 2.56 -18.78
CA ASN A 376 -31.17 2.63 -20.02
C ASN A 376 -30.27 2.11 -21.15
N GLY A 377 -30.45 0.83 -21.46
CA GLY A 377 -29.73 0.13 -22.50
C GLY A 377 -30.28 -1.27 -22.73
N ALA A 378 -31.60 -1.39 -22.95
CA ALA A 378 -32.21 -2.60 -23.50
C ALA A 378 -33.51 -2.21 -24.22
N GLU A 379 -33.42 -2.06 -25.54
CA GLU A 379 -34.57 -2.03 -26.44
C GLU A 379 -35.24 -3.42 -26.45
N GLY A 380 -36.58 -3.47 -26.45
CA GLY A 380 -37.31 -4.61 -27.04
C GLY A 380 -38.46 -5.22 -26.24
N TYR A 381 -39.67 -4.71 -26.53
CA TYR A 381 -40.97 -5.40 -26.58
C TYR A 381 -41.72 -5.86 -25.30
N GLY A 382 -42.83 -5.17 -25.04
CA GLY A 382 -44.15 -5.79 -24.80
C GLY A 382 -44.63 -5.85 -23.34
N GLY A 383 -45.64 -5.04 -23.00
CA GLY A 383 -46.42 -5.27 -21.77
C GLY A 383 -47.20 -4.08 -21.23
N GLN A 384 -48.42 -3.91 -21.74
CA GLN A 384 -49.62 -3.26 -21.17
C GLN A 384 -49.49 -2.10 -20.15
N GLN A 385 -49.93 -0.94 -20.63
CA GLN A 385 -50.36 0.22 -19.85
C GLN A 385 -51.39 -0.15 -18.76
N LEU A 386 -51.05 0.10 -17.50
CA LEU A 386 -52.02 0.27 -16.41
C LEU A 386 -52.03 1.75 -16.01
N GLN A 387 -53.17 2.40 -16.26
CA GLN A 387 -53.46 3.79 -15.92
C GLN A 387 -53.27 4.08 -14.42
N PRO A 388 -52.66 5.22 -14.02
CA PRO A 388 -52.68 5.65 -12.64
C PRO A 388 -54.04 6.29 -12.33
N ARG A 389 -54.79 5.64 -11.45
CA ARG A 389 -56.06 6.15 -10.91
C ARG A 389 -55.75 7.38 -10.03
N ARG A 390 -56.28 8.54 -10.43
CA ARG A 390 -56.30 9.79 -9.66
C ARG A 390 -56.86 9.54 -8.25
N GLY A 391 -56.13 9.96 -7.22
CA GLY A 391 -56.67 10.11 -5.88
C GLY A 391 -55.62 10.48 -4.83
N GLY A 392 -55.74 11.69 -4.27
CA GLY A 392 -55.19 12.05 -2.97
C GLY A 392 -53.86 12.81 -3.00
N GLY A 393 -53.95 14.14 -2.99
CA GLY A 393 -52.81 15.00 -2.71
C GLY A 393 -52.30 14.80 -1.29
N TYR A 394 -51.04 14.40 -1.17
CA TYR A 394 -50.20 14.67 -0.01
C TYR A 394 -48.96 15.40 -0.50
N ARG A 395 -48.67 16.51 0.17
CA ARG A 395 -47.59 17.45 -0.11
C ARG A 395 -46.26 16.75 -0.28
N ASP A 396 -45.63 17.00 -1.42
CA ASP A 396 -44.19 16.84 -1.64
C ASP A 396 -43.42 17.57 -0.55
N ALA A 397 -42.68 16.82 0.25
CA ALA A 397 -41.64 17.31 1.12
C ALA A 397 -40.35 16.57 0.78
N GLY A 398 -39.60 17.16 -0.16
CA GLY A 398 -38.16 16.96 -0.33
C GLY A 398 -37.65 15.52 -0.34
N SER A 399 -38.09 14.71 -1.31
CA SER A 399 -37.40 13.45 -1.60
C SER A 399 -36.34 13.70 -2.66
N ASP A 400 -35.12 14.07 -2.23
CA ASP A 400 -33.92 13.73 -2.99
C ASP A 400 -34.04 12.26 -3.41
N GLY A 401 -33.92 11.96 -4.71
CA GLY A 401 -34.31 10.68 -5.34
C GLY A 401 -33.46 9.44 -4.96
N GLY A 402 -33.28 9.19 -3.67
CA GLY A 402 -32.65 7.99 -3.10
C GLY A 402 -33.67 6.99 -2.58
N ILE A 403 -33.33 5.71 -2.69
CA ILE A 403 -34.11 4.59 -2.13
C ILE A 403 -34.03 4.65 -0.60
N SER A 404 -35.15 4.44 0.10
CA SER A 404 -35.19 4.45 1.58
C SER A 404 -34.43 3.25 2.19
N LEU A 405 -33.90 3.40 3.41
CA LEU A 405 -33.20 2.30 4.10
C LEU A 405 -34.16 1.13 4.35
N SER A 406 -35.43 1.43 4.67
CA SER A 406 -36.47 0.42 4.82
C SER A 406 -36.69 -0.43 3.56
N SER A 407 -36.59 0.17 2.37
CA SER A 407 -36.69 -0.56 1.08
C SER A 407 -35.49 -1.48 0.86
N VAL A 408 -34.28 -1.00 1.15
CA VAL A 408 -33.06 -1.84 1.03
C VAL A 408 -33.12 -3.04 1.98
N ILE A 409 -33.67 -2.87 3.18
CA ILE A 409 -33.88 -4.00 4.11
C ILE A 409 -34.96 -4.94 3.57
N ALA A 410 -36.03 -4.42 2.98
CA ALA A 410 -37.07 -5.25 2.35
C ALA A 410 -36.50 -6.10 1.19
N GLU A 411 -35.65 -5.52 0.35
CA GLU A 411 -34.94 -6.25 -0.72
C GLU A 411 -34.08 -7.39 -0.17
N LYS A 412 -33.28 -7.12 0.88
CA LYS A 412 -32.43 -8.16 1.51
C LYS A 412 -33.24 -9.26 2.21
N ARG A 413 -34.42 -8.92 2.75
CA ARG A 413 -35.34 -9.90 3.34
C ARG A 413 -35.98 -10.80 2.28
N GLY A 414 -36.07 -10.31 1.04
CA GLY A 414 -36.76 -10.99 -0.05
C GLY A 414 -38.26 -11.14 0.23
N HIS A 415 -38.93 -11.90 -0.64
CA HIS A 415 -40.38 -12.13 -0.55
C HIS A 415 -40.76 -13.27 0.40
N LEU A 416 -39.79 -14.05 0.90
CA LEU A 416 -40.01 -15.21 1.78
C LEU A 416 -40.27 -14.82 3.25
N LEU A 417 -39.91 -13.60 3.64
CA LEU A 417 -40.17 -13.07 4.96
C LEU A 417 -41.27 -12.01 4.89
N ALA A 418 -42.07 -11.91 5.96
CA ALA A 418 -43.10 -10.88 6.05
C ALA A 418 -42.49 -9.47 5.86
N PRO A 419 -43.17 -8.56 5.15
CA PRO A 419 -42.71 -7.20 4.98
C PRO A 419 -42.61 -6.48 6.33
N LEU A 420 -41.71 -5.51 6.42
CA LEU A 420 -41.60 -4.67 7.61
C LEU A 420 -42.93 -3.95 7.86
N SER A 421 -43.36 -3.89 9.11
CA SER A 421 -44.53 -3.08 9.45
C SER A 421 -44.23 -1.61 9.13
N ARG A 422 -45.25 -0.87 8.67
CA ARG A 422 -45.07 0.53 8.25
C ARG A 422 -44.48 1.42 9.35
N ASN A 423 -44.82 1.15 10.61
CA ASN A 423 -44.26 1.85 11.77
C ASN A 423 -42.76 1.58 11.93
N VAL A 424 -42.33 0.31 11.78
CA VAL A 424 -40.90 -0.05 11.84
C VAL A 424 -40.14 0.54 10.66
N ALA A 425 -40.72 0.52 9.46
CA ALA A 425 -40.13 1.16 8.28
C ALA A 425 -39.91 2.67 8.51
N MET A 426 -40.92 3.38 9.03
CA MET A 426 -40.81 4.82 9.36
C MET A 426 -39.74 5.09 10.42
N MET A 427 -39.63 4.25 11.46
CA MET A 427 -38.58 4.39 12.49
C MET A 427 -37.16 4.11 11.94
N ILE A 428 -37.04 3.15 11.02
CA ILE A 428 -35.76 2.86 10.35
C ILE A 428 -35.36 4.06 9.49
N ASP A 429 -36.29 4.63 8.74
CA ASP A 429 -36.01 5.77 7.87
C ASP A 429 -35.74 7.05 8.68
N SER A 430 -36.42 7.25 9.82
CA SER A 430 -36.06 8.34 10.74
C SER A 430 -34.64 8.17 11.27
N ARG A 431 -34.24 6.94 11.63
CA ARG A 431 -32.87 6.65 12.07
C ARG A 431 -31.84 6.86 10.95
N ALA A 432 -32.16 6.50 9.72
CA ALA A 432 -31.30 6.76 8.57
C ALA A 432 -31.03 8.27 8.39
N ASN A 433 -32.07 9.09 8.56
CA ASN A 433 -31.94 10.55 8.51
C ASN A 433 -31.09 11.10 9.66
N ASP A 434 -31.26 10.58 10.88
CA ASP A 434 -30.41 10.97 12.02
C ASP A 434 -28.94 10.62 11.78
N VAL A 435 -28.65 9.42 11.26
CA VAL A 435 -27.28 9.00 10.92
C VAL A 435 -26.70 9.90 9.82
N ARG A 436 -27.49 10.25 8.80
CA ARG A 436 -27.07 11.18 7.73
C ARG A 436 -26.68 12.55 8.31
N ARG A 437 -27.47 13.08 9.26
CA ARG A 437 -27.14 14.34 9.96
C ARG A 437 -25.85 14.23 10.78
N LEU A 438 -25.63 13.10 11.46
CA LEU A 438 -24.38 12.87 12.21
C LEU A 438 -23.17 12.81 11.28
N GLN A 439 -23.27 12.11 10.14
CA GLN A 439 -22.19 12.04 9.14
C GLN A 439 -21.83 13.42 8.59
N GLN A 440 -22.82 14.23 8.23
CA GLN A 440 -22.61 15.60 7.75
C GLN A 440 -22.00 16.52 8.81
N ARG A 441 -22.38 16.33 10.08
CA ARG A 441 -21.86 17.13 11.20
C ARG A 441 -20.38 16.83 11.47
N TYR A 442 -20.01 15.55 11.54
CA TYR A 442 -18.68 15.14 12.02
C TYR A 442 -17.62 15.00 10.92
N GLU A 443 -17.98 15.03 9.63
CA GLU A 443 -17.02 14.85 8.52
C GLU A 443 -15.74 15.70 8.62
N ARG A 444 -15.88 17.00 8.89
CA ARG A 444 -14.74 17.91 9.00
C ARG A 444 -14.01 17.78 10.34
N GLU A 445 -14.77 17.57 11.41
CA GLU A 445 -14.24 17.45 12.77
C GLU A 445 -13.38 16.19 12.89
N ASP A 446 -13.85 15.05 12.37
CA ASP A 446 -13.14 13.77 12.38
C ASP A 446 -11.84 13.85 11.57
N ALA A 447 -11.88 14.43 10.37
CA ALA A 447 -10.68 14.56 9.52
C ALA A 447 -9.60 15.43 10.18
N ALA A 448 -9.98 16.58 10.74
CA ALA A 448 -9.05 17.49 11.41
C ALA A 448 -8.54 16.90 12.74
N ALA A 449 -9.42 16.30 13.54
CA ALA A 449 -9.06 15.65 14.80
C ALA A 449 -8.11 14.47 14.56
N PHE A 450 -8.35 13.67 13.53
CA PHE A 450 -7.49 12.54 13.17
C PHE A 450 -6.08 13.00 12.75
N GLN A 451 -5.97 14.02 11.89
CA GLN A 451 -4.66 14.58 11.53
C GLN A 451 -3.92 15.17 12.74
N LYS A 452 -4.65 15.82 13.67
CA LYS A 452 -4.08 16.32 14.93
C LYS A 452 -3.61 15.18 15.84
N MET A 453 -4.37 14.09 15.90
CA MET A 453 -4.05 12.89 16.68
C MET A 453 -2.75 12.25 16.18
N LEU A 454 -2.60 12.07 14.86
CA LEU A 454 -1.39 11.52 14.24
C LEU A 454 -0.13 12.36 14.49
N ARG A 455 -0.28 13.69 14.62
CA ARG A 455 0.86 14.61 14.82
C ARG A 455 1.32 14.77 16.27
N GLY A 456 0.74 14.04 17.23
CA GLY A 456 1.14 14.14 18.64
C GLY A 456 0.17 14.93 19.52
N GLY A 457 -1.14 14.67 19.43
CA GLY A 457 -2.07 15.14 20.47
C GLY A 457 -1.75 14.54 21.84
N VAL A 458 -2.37 15.04 22.92
CA VAL A 458 -2.13 14.62 24.33
C VAL A 458 -2.09 13.09 24.53
N GLN A 459 -2.87 12.32 23.76
CA GLN A 459 -2.91 10.85 23.83
C GLN A 459 -1.76 10.14 23.09
N ALA A 460 -1.13 10.79 22.10
CA ALA A 460 0.00 10.24 21.36
C ALA A 460 1.34 10.48 22.09
N GLU A 461 1.42 11.47 22.99
CA GLU A 461 2.56 11.64 23.89
C GLU A 461 2.64 10.52 24.94
N GLU A 462 1.49 10.05 25.43
CA GLU A 462 1.44 8.96 26.43
C GLU A 462 1.81 7.59 25.83
N ASN A 463 1.46 7.32 24.57
CA ASN A 463 1.78 6.07 23.87
C ASN A 463 1.98 6.28 22.36
N PRO A 464 3.17 6.71 21.91
CA PRO A 464 3.44 7.00 20.49
C PRO A 464 3.30 5.76 19.58
N SER A 465 3.36 4.55 20.13
CA SER A 465 3.16 3.30 19.38
C SER A 465 1.70 3.03 19.00
N LEU A 466 0.72 3.71 19.59
CA LEU A 466 -0.71 3.50 19.26
C LEU A 466 -1.09 4.06 17.90
N TYR A 467 -0.41 5.13 17.46
CA TYR A 467 -0.71 5.86 16.22
C TYR A 467 0.53 5.96 15.34
N SER A 468 1.13 4.81 15.05
CA SER A 468 2.33 4.72 14.21
C SER A 468 2.11 3.70 13.08
N ALA A 469 2.40 4.13 11.86
CA ALA A 469 2.48 3.28 10.69
C ALA A 469 3.71 3.66 9.86
N TYR A 470 4.03 2.84 8.86
CA TYR A 470 5.15 3.12 7.97
C TYR A 470 4.96 4.40 7.14
N SER A 471 3.71 4.80 6.82
CA SER A 471 3.41 5.85 5.83
C SER A 471 2.15 6.67 6.13
N ASP A 472 1.91 7.06 7.39
CA ASP A 472 0.78 7.93 7.78
C ASP A 472 1.15 9.43 7.75
N TRP A 473 1.71 9.88 6.63
CA TRP A 473 2.12 11.28 6.49
C TRP A 473 0.94 12.19 6.17
N SER A 474 1.06 13.47 6.50
CA SER A 474 0.07 14.49 6.12
C SER A 474 0.11 14.88 4.64
N TYR A 475 1.11 14.40 3.90
CA TYR A 475 1.32 14.69 2.49
C TYR A 475 1.12 13.42 1.66
N PHE A 476 0.82 13.60 0.38
CA PHE A 476 0.64 12.48 -0.54
C PHE A 476 1.96 12.15 -1.24
N ASN A 477 2.38 10.90 -1.19
CA ASN A 477 3.56 10.42 -1.92
C ASN A 477 3.14 9.39 -2.99
N PRO A 478 3.23 9.70 -4.29
CA PRO A 478 2.89 8.76 -5.35
C PRO A 478 3.88 7.58 -5.45
N ARG A 479 5.03 7.67 -4.77
CA ARG A 479 6.06 6.62 -4.71
C ARG A 479 6.11 5.88 -3.39
N ALA A 480 5.09 6.06 -2.53
CA ALA A 480 5.02 5.36 -1.25
C ALA A 480 5.24 3.85 -1.44
N VAL A 481 6.16 3.31 -0.65
CA VAL A 481 6.54 1.90 -0.65
C VAL A 481 5.37 1.10 -0.09
N ARG A 482 5.18 -0.09 -0.66
CA ARG A 482 4.17 -1.02 -0.20
C ARG A 482 4.45 -1.43 1.24
N ALA A 483 3.43 -1.38 2.09
CA ALA A 483 3.57 -1.68 3.51
C ALA A 483 4.11 -3.10 3.76
N GLU A 484 3.80 -4.05 2.87
CA GLU A 484 4.27 -5.43 2.96
C GLU A 484 5.80 -5.55 2.84
N GLU A 485 6.45 -4.71 2.04
CA GLU A 485 7.90 -4.70 1.87
C GLU A 485 8.59 -4.29 3.18
N ARG A 486 8.08 -3.24 3.83
CA ARG A 486 8.58 -2.78 5.14
C ARG A 486 8.27 -3.80 6.24
N ASP A 487 7.07 -4.37 6.26
CA ASP A 487 6.70 -5.41 7.22
C ASP A 487 7.58 -6.66 7.10
N ALA A 488 7.90 -7.09 5.87
CA ALA A 488 8.78 -8.23 5.64
C ALA A 488 10.17 -7.99 6.24
N LEU A 489 10.74 -6.79 6.06
CA LEU A 489 12.01 -6.40 6.68
C LEU A 489 11.89 -6.34 8.21
N SER A 490 10.84 -5.71 8.74
CA SER A 490 10.60 -5.60 10.18
C SER A 490 10.48 -6.96 10.86
N ARG A 491 9.76 -7.92 10.26
CA ARG A 491 9.68 -9.30 10.77
C ARG A 491 11.04 -9.98 10.81
N GLN A 492 11.87 -9.78 9.78
CA GLN A 492 13.23 -10.31 9.76
C GLN A 492 14.12 -9.65 10.82
N THR A 493 13.96 -8.35 11.06
CA THR A 493 14.67 -7.59 12.11
C THR A 493 14.30 -8.14 13.49
N VAL A 494 13.02 -8.36 13.77
CA VAL A 494 12.56 -8.95 15.05
C VAL A 494 13.11 -10.37 15.23
N ALA A 495 13.15 -11.19 14.17
CA ALA A 495 13.74 -12.52 14.25
C ALA A 495 15.25 -12.48 14.53
N ALA A 496 15.98 -11.54 13.93
CA ALA A 496 17.40 -11.32 14.18
C ALA A 496 17.65 -10.82 15.61
N LEU A 497 16.82 -9.90 16.13
CA LEU A 497 16.87 -9.44 17.52
C LEU A 497 16.66 -10.59 18.52
N LYS A 498 15.69 -11.48 18.28
CA LYS A 498 15.49 -12.68 19.12
C LYS A 498 16.71 -13.60 19.09
N THR A 499 17.33 -13.75 17.92
CA THR A 499 18.55 -14.57 17.77
C THR A 499 19.75 -13.96 18.50
N TYR A 500 19.87 -12.63 18.47
CA TYR A 500 20.87 -11.88 19.22
C TYR A 500 20.68 -12.04 20.74
N ASP A 501 19.44 -11.92 21.22
CA ASP A 501 19.12 -12.07 22.63
C ASP A 501 19.36 -13.51 23.14
N GLN A 502 18.99 -14.51 22.35
CA GLN A 502 19.27 -15.92 22.68
C GLN A 502 20.77 -16.20 22.85
N ALA A 503 21.65 -15.51 22.11
CA ALA A 503 23.09 -15.66 22.24
C ALA A 503 23.62 -15.25 23.63
N SER A 504 22.92 -14.36 24.34
CA SER A 504 23.31 -13.93 25.70
C SER A 504 23.39 -15.11 26.67
N ARG A 505 22.48 -16.08 26.57
CA ARG A 505 22.46 -17.29 27.43
C ARG A 505 23.64 -18.24 27.17
N ASP A 506 24.21 -18.17 25.98
CA ASP A 506 25.33 -18.99 25.55
C ASP A 506 26.68 -18.35 25.91
N ILE A 507 26.76 -17.00 25.87
CA ILE A 507 27.97 -16.22 26.21
C ILE A 507 28.15 -16.10 27.72
N TYR A 508 27.06 -15.82 28.43
CA TYR A 508 27.05 -15.60 29.86
C TYR A 508 26.48 -16.81 30.60
N ARG A 509 26.70 -16.89 31.90
CA ARG A 509 26.14 -17.92 32.77
C ARG A 509 25.78 -17.36 34.13
N VAL A 510 24.83 -18.02 34.77
CA VAL A 510 24.54 -17.82 36.20
C VAL A 510 25.74 -18.26 37.05
N GLY A 511 25.88 -17.70 38.25
CA GLY A 511 26.91 -18.09 39.22
C GLY A 511 26.92 -19.59 39.52
N PHE A 512 28.07 -20.13 39.91
CA PHE A 512 28.21 -21.57 40.17
C PHE A 512 27.31 -22.03 41.32
N GLU A 513 27.36 -21.33 42.46
CA GLU A 513 26.56 -21.64 43.65
C GLU A 513 25.05 -21.59 43.37
N GLU A 514 24.60 -20.61 42.59
CA GLU A 514 23.19 -20.51 42.21
C GLU A 514 22.78 -21.65 41.24
N ALA A 515 23.67 -22.06 40.33
CA ALA A 515 23.42 -23.22 39.49
C ALA A 515 23.37 -24.54 40.29
N GLU A 516 24.21 -24.67 41.33
CA GLU A 516 24.21 -25.82 42.24
C GLU A 516 22.93 -25.85 43.09
N ALA A 517 22.53 -24.70 43.66
CA ALA A 517 21.28 -24.54 44.39
C ALA A 517 20.06 -24.88 43.51
N ASN A 518 20.05 -24.43 42.26
CA ASN A 518 19.02 -24.80 41.28
C ASN A 518 19.05 -26.30 40.94
N GLY A 519 20.24 -26.90 40.89
CA GLY A 519 20.42 -28.33 40.64
C GLY A 519 19.97 -29.23 41.80
N ALA A 520 19.81 -28.69 43.00
CA ALA A 520 19.26 -29.40 44.16
C ALA A 520 17.77 -29.74 43.96
N VAL A 521 17.03 -28.88 43.25
CA VAL A 521 15.63 -29.15 42.88
C VAL A 521 15.60 -29.88 41.54
N ARG A 522 15.33 -31.19 41.58
CA ARG A 522 15.23 -31.99 40.36
C ARG A 522 13.85 -31.81 39.70
N PRO A 523 13.79 -31.75 38.36
CA PRO A 523 12.51 -31.77 37.66
C PRO A 523 11.86 -33.15 37.86
N VAL A 524 10.67 -33.15 38.47
CA VAL A 524 9.85 -34.35 38.68
C VAL A 524 8.63 -34.28 37.77
N GLU A 525 8.39 -35.34 37.02
CA GLU A 525 7.22 -35.47 36.15
C GLU A 525 5.92 -35.35 36.95
N GLY A 526 4.97 -34.56 36.45
CA GLY A 526 3.69 -34.29 37.12
C GLY A 526 3.72 -33.23 38.22
N VAL A 527 4.89 -32.70 38.61
CA VAL A 527 5.01 -31.69 39.67
C VAL A 527 5.59 -30.37 39.14
N ASN A 528 6.83 -30.41 38.64
CA ASN A 528 7.58 -29.19 38.25
C ASN A 528 7.77 -29.07 36.74
N ASN A 529 7.27 -30.04 35.97
CA ASN A 529 7.29 -30.00 34.51
C ASN A 529 5.94 -29.50 33.98
N ALA A 530 5.99 -28.71 32.91
CA ALA A 530 4.77 -28.33 32.19
C ALA A 530 4.04 -29.58 31.69
N PRO A 531 2.69 -29.60 31.72
CA PRO A 531 1.92 -30.75 31.26
C PRO A 531 2.14 -31.01 29.77
N SER A 532 2.01 -32.26 29.33
CA SER A 532 2.21 -32.65 27.92
C SER A 532 1.19 -32.03 26.96
N TYR A 533 0.04 -31.59 27.47
CA TYR A 533 -1.08 -31.02 26.72
C TYR A 533 -1.10 -29.48 26.72
N VAL A 534 0.08 -28.83 26.67
CA VAL A 534 0.17 -27.37 26.51
C VAL A 534 -0.69 -26.93 25.33
N PRO A 535 -1.48 -25.83 25.47
CA PRO A 535 -2.31 -25.35 24.38
C PRO A 535 -1.45 -25.04 23.15
N THR A 536 -1.63 -25.84 22.10
CA THR A 536 -1.00 -25.65 20.80
C THR A 536 -2.04 -25.89 19.72
N LEU A 537 -1.96 -25.18 18.60
CA LEU A 537 -2.93 -25.36 17.52
C LEU A 537 -3.00 -26.81 17.01
N PRO A 538 -1.89 -27.54 16.80
CA PRO A 538 -1.93 -28.94 16.38
C PRO A 538 -2.64 -29.86 17.39
N HIS A 539 -2.49 -29.63 18.69
CA HIS A 539 -3.21 -30.37 19.73
C HIS A 539 -4.73 -30.27 19.55
N PHE A 540 -5.26 -29.05 19.40
CA PHE A 540 -6.70 -28.85 19.18
C PHE A 540 -7.17 -29.36 17.81
N VAL A 541 -6.36 -29.26 16.75
CA VAL A 541 -6.70 -29.86 15.45
C VAL A 541 -6.79 -31.38 15.57
N ALA A 542 -5.86 -32.01 16.28
CA ALA A 542 -5.89 -33.44 16.53
C ALA A 542 -7.11 -33.85 17.37
N LEU A 543 -7.45 -33.09 18.41
CA LEU A 543 -8.65 -33.33 19.23
C LEU A 543 -9.94 -33.31 18.41
N VAL A 544 -10.10 -32.32 17.51
CA VAL A 544 -11.28 -32.21 16.65
C VAL A 544 -11.29 -33.33 15.59
N LYS A 545 -10.14 -33.62 14.96
CA LYS A 545 -10.03 -34.70 13.95
C LYS A 545 -10.14 -36.11 14.55
N LYS A 546 -9.85 -36.28 15.84
CA LYS A 546 -10.01 -37.53 16.57
C LYS A 546 -11.48 -37.92 16.72
N ASP A 547 -12.41 -36.97 16.56
CA ASP A 547 -13.83 -37.27 16.56
C ASP A 547 -14.17 -38.29 15.47
N PRO A 548 -14.86 -39.40 15.80
CA PRO A 548 -15.08 -40.49 14.86
C PRO A 548 -15.89 -40.06 13.64
N CYS A 549 -16.89 -39.18 13.80
CA CYS A 549 -17.71 -38.72 12.69
C CYS A 549 -16.93 -37.78 11.76
N VAL A 550 -16.13 -36.87 12.34
CA VAL A 550 -15.26 -35.97 11.57
C VAL A 550 -14.19 -36.77 10.81
N SER A 551 -13.54 -37.73 11.48
CA SER A 551 -12.53 -38.59 10.89
C SER A 551 -13.10 -39.42 9.74
N PHE A 552 -14.27 -40.04 9.94
CA PHE A 552 -14.94 -40.83 8.92
C PHE A 552 -15.34 -40.00 7.70
N LEU A 553 -15.88 -38.79 7.91
CA LEU A 553 -16.17 -37.88 6.81
C LEU A 553 -14.91 -37.49 6.04
N ALA A 554 -13.82 -37.17 6.74
CA ALA A 554 -12.58 -36.72 6.12
C ALA A 554 -11.84 -37.81 5.31
N HIS A 555 -11.95 -39.08 5.72
CA HIS A 555 -11.17 -40.18 5.15
C HIS A 555 -11.96 -41.15 4.29
N VAL A 556 -13.27 -41.31 4.53
CA VAL A 556 -14.07 -42.40 3.92
C VAL A 556 -15.27 -41.89 3.13
N ALA A 557 -16.07 -40.98 3.72
CA ALA A 557 -17.37 -40.64 3.15
C ALA A 557 -17.35 -39.50 2.12
N LEU A 558 -16.50 -38.48 2.31
CA LEU A 558 -16.40 -37.39 1.35
C LEU A 558 -15.64 -37.86 0.10
N PRO A 559 -16.13 -37.54 -1.12
CA PRO A 559 -15.49 -37.96 -2.35
C PRO A 559 -14.10 -37.30 -2.48
N GLU A 560 -13.10 -38.08 -2.89
CA GLU A 560 -11.81 -37.52 -3.29
C GLU A 560 -11.91 -36.94 -4.70
N GLU A 561 -11.58 -35.66 -4.86
CA GLU A 561 -11.57 -34.99 -6.16
C GLU A 561 -10.36 -35.45 -7.00
N TYR A 562 -10.40 -36.69 -7.48
CA TYR A 562 -9.64 -37.08 -8.66
C TYR A 562 -10.58 -37.06 -9.87
N ASN A 563 -10.49 -36.00 -10.67
CA ASN A 563 -10.95 -35.94 -12.06
C ASN A 563 -12.46 -36.14 -12.34
N SER A 564 -13.36 -35.36 -11.73
CA SER A 564 -14.73 -35.22 -12.28
C SER A 564 -15.00 -33.77 -12.72
N ALA A 565 -15.06 -33.54 -14.03
CA ALA A 565 -15.36 -32.25 -14.66
C ALA A 565 -16.70 -31.62 -14.21
N SER A 566 -17.59 -32.41 -13.58
CA SER A 566 -18.87 -31.95 -13.03
C SER A 566 -18.76 -31.17 -11.71
N ALA A 567 -17.65 -31.27 -10.97
CA ALA A 567 -17.48 -30.60 -9.67
C ALA A 567 -16.87 -29.18 -9.79
N ALA A 568 -16.38 -28.81 -10.98
CA ALA A 568 -15.76 -27.51 -11.24
C ALA A 568 -16.73 -26.32 -11.18
N ALA A 569 -18.04 -26.55 -11.13
CA ALA A 569 -19.05 -25.49 -11.13
C ALA A 569 -19.27 -24.82 -9.76
N THR A 570 -18.82 -25.44 -8.65
CA THR A 570 -19.04 -24.91 -7.28
C THR A 570 -17.75 -24.79 -6.46
N GLY A 571 -16.65 -24.39 -7.07
CA GLY A 571 -15.57 -23.56 -6.49
C GLY A 571 -14.82 -23.91 -5.20
N VAL A 572 -15.23 -24.85 -4.34
CA VAL A 572 -14.49 -25.26 -3.12
C VAL A 572 -14.78 -26.73 -2.82
N SER A 573 -13.72 -27.54 -2.75
CA SER A 573 -13.84 -28.94 -2.35
C SER A 573 -14.49 -29.09 -0.98
N GLU A 574 -15.45 -30.00 -0.85
CA GLU A 574 -16.13 -30.26 0.44
C GLU A 574 -15.15 -30.76 1.50
N LYS A 575 -14.10 -31.49 1.08
CA LYS A 575 -12.98 -31.89 1.94
C LYS A 575 -12.20 -30.69 2.45
N HIS A 576 -11.90 -29.73 1.57
CA HIS A 576 -11.25 -28.48 1.94
C HIS A 576 -12.13 -27.63 2.88
N GLN A 577 -13.46 -27.63 2.66
CA GLN A 577 -14.40 -26.95 3.54
C GLN A 577 -14.41 -27.58 4.94
N LEU A 578 -14.42 -28.92 5.04
CA LEU A 578 -14.31 -29.63 6.32
C LEU A 578 -13.00 -29.26 7.05
N GLU A 579 -11.86 -29.30 6.35
CA GLU A 579 -10.56 -28.94 6.93
C GLU A 579 -10.54 -27.50 7.44
N LYS A 580 -11.10 -26.55 6.66
CA LYS A 580 -11.22 -25.15 7.06
C LYS A 580 -12.05 -25.00 8.34
N LEU A 581 -13.18 -25.69 8.46
CA LEU A 581 -14.05 -25.63 9.64
C LEU A 581 -13.37 -26.24 10.88
N VAL A 582 -12.66 -27.36 10.70
CA VAL A 582 -11.85 -27.98 11.76
C VAL A 582 -10.78 -27.00 12.27
N VAL A 583 -10.04 -26.35 11.36
CA VAL A 583 -9.02 -25.35 11.74
C VAL A 583 -9.64 -24.13 12.40
N GLN A 584 -10.81 -23.67 11.96
CA GLN A 584 -11.51 -22.55 12.60
C GLN A 584 -11.90 -22.86 14.05
N LEU A 585 -12.49 -24.04 14.30
CA LEU A 585 -12.82 -24.48 15.65
C LEU A 585 -11.56 -24.65 16.52
N ALA A 586 -10.53 -25.32 15.99
CA ALA A 586 -9.27 -25.50 16.70
C ALA A 586 -8.59 -24.17 17.07
N ARG A 587 -8.61 -23.18 16.17
CA ARG A 587 -8.09 -21.82 16.45
C ARG A 587 -8.89 -21.10 17.53
N ALA A 588 -10.21 -21.29 17.56
CA ALA A 588 -11.07 -20.70 18.59
C ALA A 588 -10.81 -21.33 19.97
N LEU A 589 -10.71 -22.66 20.04
CA LEU A 589 -10.35 -23.38 21.26
C LEU A 589 -8.96 -22.98 21.76
N TYR A 590 -7.96 -22.94 20.87
CA TYR A 590 -6.60 -22.50 21.18
C TYR A 590 -6.54 -21.10 21.80
N ARG A 591 -7.25 -20.12 21.19
CA ARG A 591 -7.31 -18.75 21.75
C ARG A 591 -8.04 -18.67 23.08
N THR A 592 -9.03 -19.55 23.30
CA THR A 592 -9.74 -19.64 24.57
C THR A 592 -8.84 -20.19 25.66
N ALA A 593 -8.03 -21.22 25.34
CA ALA A 593 -7.06 -21.82 26.25
C ALA A 593 -5.95 -20.84 26.65
N LEU A 594 -5.38 -20.08 25.70
CA LEU A 594 -4.35 -19.09 26.01
C LEU A 594 -4.84 -18.00 26.99
N GLU A 595 -6.08 -17.54 26.82
CA GLU A 595 -6.66 -16.46 27.63
C GLU A 595 -7.66 -16.99 28.67
N PHE A 596 -7.56 -18.27 29.04
CA PHE A 596 -8.53 -18.92 29.93
C PHE A 596 -8.57 -18.27 31.33
N HIS A 597 -7.43 -17.76 31.79
CA HIS A 597 -7.27 -17.08 33.06
C HIS A 597 -7.97 -15.71 33.12
N LYS A 598 -8.26 -15.06 31.98
CA LYS A 598 -8.94 -13.74 31.93
C LYS A 598 -10.42 -13.90 31.57
N GLN A 599 -11.29 -13.67 32.54
CA GLN A 599 -12.74 -13.87 32.39
C GLN A 599 -13.35 -13.13 31.18
N SER A 600 -13.03 -11.85 30.98
CA SER A 600 -13.59 -11.04 29.88
C SER A 600 -13.23 -11.60 28.50
N LEU A 601 -11.94 -11.89 28.27
CA LEU A 601 -11.45 -12.46 27.01
C LEU A 601 -11.93 -13.90 26.82
N ARG A 602 -11.97 -14.70 27.88
CA ARG A 602 -12.50 -16.06 27.85
C ARG A 602 -13.94 -16.09 27.35
N ARG A 603 -14.82 -15.23 27.88
CA ARG A 603 -16.23 -15.16 27.44
C ARG A 603 -16.38 -14.75 25.97
N VAL A 604 -15.61 -13.77 25.50
CA VAL A 604 -15.60 -13.37 24.08
C VAL A 604 -15.07 -14.49 23.18
N ASN A 605 -13.99 -15.17 23.58
CA ASN A 605 -13.44 -16.27 22.81
C ASN A 605 -14.37 -17.50 22.82
N ARG A 606 -15.12 -17.73 23.90
CA ARG A 606 -16.17 -18.76 23.95
C ARG A 606 -17.26 -18.52 22.90
N GLN A 607 -17.68 -17.28 22.66
CA GLN A 607 -18.62 -16.97 21.57
C GLN A 607 -18.05 -17.37 20.20
N LYS A 608 -16.74 -17.15 19.97
CA LYS A 608 -16.07 -17.63 18.75
C LYS A 608 -16.07 -19.15 18.64
N VAL A 609 -15.89 -19.85 19.76
CA VAL A 609 -16.00 -21.32 19.80
C VAL A 609 -17.41 -21.77 19.46
N GLN A 610 -18.45 -21.14 20.01
CA GLN A 610 -19.86 -21.48 19.71
C GLN A 610 -20.18 -21.30 18.22
N VAL A 611 -19.76 -20.18 17.61
CA VAL A 611 -19.94 -19.96 16.17
C VAL A 611 -19.16 -20.98 15.34
N ALA A 612 -17.90 -21.24 15.67
CA ALA A 612 -17.10 -22.20 14.91
C ALA A 612 -17.60 -23.65 15.05
N ALA A 613 -18.05 -24.03 16.25
CA ALA A 613 -18.59 -25.34 16.55
C ALA A 613 -19.92 -25.57 15.83
N SER A 614 -20.87 -24.63 15.92
CA SER A 614 -22.15 -24.72 15.23
C SER A 614 -22.02 -24.84 13.69
N LEU A 615 -21.06 -24.12 13.09
CA LEU A 615 -20.76 -24.25 11.65
C LEU A 615 -20.22 -25.65 11.30
N LEU A 616 -19.31 -26.19 12.11
CA LEU A 616 -18.78 -27.53 11.92
C LEU A 616 -19.86 -28.60 12.13
N ASP A 617 -20.65 -28.47 13.20
CA ASP A 617 -21.73 -29.40 13.56
C ASP A 617 -22.79 -29.46 12.45
N ARG A 618 -23.21 -28.31 11.94
CA ARG A 618 -24.13 -28.23 10.81
C ARG A 618 -23.55 -28.91 9.57
N PHE A 619 -22.29 -28.65 9.24
CA PHE A 619 -21.62 -29.29 8.11
C PHE A 619 -21.55 -30.81 8.28
N VAL A 620 -21.13 -31.30 9.44
CA VAL A 620 -21.05 -32.74 9.75
C VAL A 620 -22.42 -33.39 9.62
N VAL A 621 -23.47 -32.82 10.21
CA VAL A 621 -24.83 -33.36 10.15
C VAL A 621 -25.39 -33.38 8.74
N GLU A 622 -25.24 -32.28 7.98
CA GLU A 622 -25.71 -32.19 6.58
C GLU A 622 -24.97 -33.20 5.69
N ARG A 623 -23.64 -33.26 5.78
CA ARG A 623 -22.83 -34.16 4.94
C ARG A 623 -22.98 -35.61 5.33
N TRP A 624 -23.17 -35.91 6.61
CA TRP A 624 -23.52 -37.26 7.07
C TRP A 624 -24.86 -37.70 6.48
N ARG A 625 -25.87 -36.83 6.49
CA ARG A 625 -27.17 -37.14 5.87
C ARG A 625 -27.03 -37.41 4.37
N VAL A 626 -26.22 -36.62 3.65
CA VAL A 626 -26.04 -36.77 2.21
C VAL A 626 -25.20 -38.00 1.86
N TYR A 627 -23.98 -38.11 2.37
CA TYR A 627 -22.99 -39.11 1.92
C TYR A 627 -22.97 -40.40 2.73
N CYS A 628 -23.56 -40.44 3.92
CA CYS A 628 -23.64 -41.67 4.69
C CYS A 628 -25.02 -42.33 4.59
N VAL A 629 -26.09 -41.54 4.42
CA VAL A 629 -27.47 -42.03 4.42
C VAL A 629 -28.09 -42.03 3.03
N ALA A 630 -28.22 -40.86 2.39
CA ALA A 630 -28.97 -40.71 1.15
C ALA A 630 -28.23 -41.26 -0.08
N HIS A 631 -26.99 -40.82 -0.29
CA HIS A 631 -26.18 -41.12 -1.48
C HIS A 631 -24.77 -41.57 -1.07
N PRO A 632 -24.64 -42.77 -0.47
CA PRO A 632 -23.33 -43.28 -0.11
C PRO A 632 -22.55 -43.72 -1.34
N SER A 633 -21.23 -43.50 -1.33
CA SER A 633 -20.33 -43.93 -2.41
C SER A 633 -20.31 -45.45 -2.60
N SER A 634 -20.58 -46.21 -1.54
CA SER A 634 -20.83 -47.65 -1.59
C SER A 634 -21.74 -48.09 -0.44
N GLU A 635 -22.37 -49.26 -0.55
CA GLU A 635 -23.15 -49.83 0.56
C GLU A 635 -22.29 -50.06 1.82
N GLY A 636 -21.00 -50.36 1.64
CA GLY A 636 -20.04 -50.48 2.74
C GLY A 636 -19.86 -49.18 3.55
N VAL A 637 -19.90 -48.01 2.90
CA VAL A 637 -19.85 -46.71 3.59
C VAL A 637 -21.08 -46.51 4.46
N ARG A 638 -22.27 -46.87 3.96
CA ARG A 638 -23.53 -46.79 4.72
C ARG A 638 -23.51 -47.73 5.92
N ASP A 639 -23.05 -48.96 5.74
CA ASP A 639 -22.99 -49.96 6.81
C ASP A 639 -21.95 -49.59 7.87
N MET A 640 -20.79 -49.05 7.48
CA MET A 640 -19.82 -48.49 8.43
C MET A 640 -20.39 -47.27 9.17
N ALA A 641 -21.06 -46.36 8.48
CA ALA A 641 -21.68 -45.19 9.08
C ALA A 641 -22.72 -45.57 10.14
N ARG A 642 -23.54 -46.60 9.89
CA ARG A 642 -24.54 -47.11 10.86
C ARG A 642 -23.93 -47.69 12.13
N ARG A 643 -22.65 -48.07 12.13
CA ARG A 643 -21.95 -48.60 13.32
C ARG A 643 -21.50 -47.50 14.28
N PHE A 644 -21.44 -46.24 13.83
CA PHE A 644 -21.14 -45.13 14.72
C PHE A 644 -22.33 -44.81 15.62
N SER A 645 -22.05 -44.43 16.86
CA SER A 645 -23.05 -43.82 17.74
C SER A 645 -23.53 -42.49 17.18
N ALA A 646 -24.63 -41.96 17.71
CA ALA A 646 -25.11 -40.63 17.37
C ALA A 646 -23.98 -39.60 17.49
N TYR A 647 -23.89 -38.69 16.51
CA TYR A 647 -22.92 -37.61 16.51
C TYR A 647 -23.14 -36.70 17.71
N VAL A 648 -22.08 -36.42 18.46
CA VAL A 648 -22.09 -35.49 19.60
C VAL A 648 -21.65 -34.10 19.11
N PRO A 649 -22.53 -33.09 19.08
CA PRO A 649 -22.17 -31.76 18.61
C PRO A 649 -21.04 -31.14 19.43
N PHE A 650 -20.11 -30.44 18.78
CA PHE A 650 -19.04 -29.70 19.45
C PHE A 650 -19.55 -28.50 20.24
N GLU A 651 -20.68 -27.90 19.84
CA GLU A 651 -21.24 -26.72 20.52
C GLU A 651 -21.52 -26.97 22.00
N GLY A 652 -22.11 -28.15 22.28
CA GLY A 652 -22.49 -28.62 23.61
C GLY A 652 -21.36 -29.29 24.40
N ARG A 653 -20.15 -29.41 23.82
CA ARG A 653 -19.02 -30.01 24.56
C ARG A 653 -18.51 -29.05 25.63
N ILE A 654 -18.34 -29.60 26.82
CA ILE A 654 -17.91 -28.88 28.02
C ILE A 654 -16.39 -29.07 28.15
N LEU A 655 -15.62 -28.27 27.42
CA LEU A 655 -14.17 -28.42 27.30
C LEU A 655 -13.42 -27.40 28.17
N ASP A 656 -12.46 -27.87 28.95
CA ASP A 656 -11.59 -27.04 29.78
C ASP A 656 -10.46 -26.35 28.96
N GLU A 657 -9.51 -25.72 29.65
CA GLU A 657 -8.36 -25.05 29.02
C GLU A 657 -7.43 -25.99 28.24
N SER A 658 -7.40 -27.26 28.61
CA SER A 658 -6.60 -28.28 27.93
C SER A 658 -7.30 -28.86 26.69
N GLY A 659 -8.59 -28.55 26.50
CA GLY A 659 -9.41 -29.09 25.44
C GLY A 659 -10.01 -30.46 25.77
N PHE A 660 -9.89 -30.92 27.00
CA PHE A 660 -10.52 -32.14 27.50
C PHE A 660 -11.84 -31.81 28.19
N PRO A 661 -12.75 -32.80 28.37
CA PRO A 661 -13.94 -32.62 29.17
C PRO A 661 -13.57 -32.15 30.59
N THR A 662 -14.23 -31.09 31.07
CA THR A 662 -13.97 -30.54 32.40
C THR A 662 -14.37 -31.52 33.52
N ASP A 663 -13.65 -31.46 34.64
CA ASP A 663 -14.04 -32.12 35.90
C ASP A 663 -15.05 -31.28 36.71
N ALA A 664 -15.20 -30.00 36.36
CA ALA A 664 -16.15 -29.12 37.01
C ALA A 664 -17.61 -29.53 36.76
N ARG A 665 -18.49 -29.21 37.73
CA ARG A 665 -19.94 -29.36 37.53
C ARG A 665 -20.41 -28.50 36.36
N VAL A 666 -21.44 -28.98 35.65
CA VAL A 666 -22.00 -28.30 34.47
C VAL A 666 -22.38 -26.85 34.77
N GLU A 667 -23.05 -26.60 35.91
CA GLU A 667 -23.46 -25.26 36.34
C GLU A 667 -22.27 -24.30 36.52
N ASP A 668 -21.15 -24.83 37.05
CA ASP A 668 -19.93 -24.05 37.25
C ASP A 668 -19.30 -23.68 35.91
N TYR A 669 -19.23 -24.63 34.99
CA TYR A 669 -18.75 -24.38 33.63
C TYR A 669 -19.63 -23.38 32.86
N GLU A 670 -20.95 -23.55 32.90
CA GLU A 670 -21.90 -22.65 32.25
C GLU A 670 -21.75 -21.22 32.76
N ARG A 671 -21.58 -21.05 34.07
CA ARG A 671 -21.30 -19.74 34.69
C ARG A 671 -19.96 -19.14 34.21
N TRP A 672 -18.92 -19.97 34.07
CA TRP A 672 -17.60 -19.53 33.61
C TRP A 672 -17.60 -19.13 32.13
N MET A 673 -18.41 -19.81 31.32
CA MET A 673 -18.49 -19.71 29.87
C MET A 673 -19.68 -18.89 29.35
N ALA A 674 -20.47 -18.32 30.25
CA ALA A 674 -21.60 -17.47 29.93
C ALA A 674 -21.22 -16.33 28.96
N ALA A 675 -22.17 -15.93 28.11
CA ALA A 675 -21.99 -14.82 27.18
C ALA A 675 -21.67 -13.51 27.94
N PRO A 676 -20.88 -12.60 27.35
CA PRO A 676 -20.69 -11.27 27.91
C PRO A 676 -22.04 -10.53 28.01
N SER A 677 -22.38 -10.02 29.20
CA SER A 677 -23.43 -9.02 29.38
C SER A 677 -22.80 -7.63 29.29
N VAL A 678 -23.52 -6.68 28.67
CA VAL A 678 -23.14 -5.26 28.58
C VAL A 678 -23.15 -4.62 29.95
#